data_AF-A0A937NF17-F1
#
_entry.id   AF-A0A937NF17-F1
#
_cell.length_a   1.000
_cell.length_b   1.000
_cell.length_c   1.000
_cell.angle_alpha   90.00
_cell.angle_beta   90.00
_cell.angle_gamma   90.00
#
_symmetry.space_group_name_H-M   'P 1'
#
loop_
_entity.id
_entity.type
_entity.pdbx_description
1 polymer ?
#
loop_
_entity_poly.entity_id
_entity_poly.type
_entity_poly.pdbx_seq_one_letter_code
_entity_poly.pdbx_strand_id
1 'polypeptide(L)'
;MPLPSTTIAIDYGAKYIGLALVEHAEGAPNRVLYACTVVVDPKPLKELVKPRADTRRLRRTRKTHRRRLRRLAQSLADVPNADQILRFCGRRGFSHESDDDQDEQTFRVSRARFFQSLEEEVEQAITPEFRERVLAACSKHLNRLRQPSAELRPARFENRGRSRCNWAGCRNNVPRAGHDIQGRLQQCIFLWLQPIFRESNEPERFRKSVDHWVRELAGLAKGHRRSKASTAYRKQINARKRTIYSHVRKRVRREASEETAAQFDSNWSDYYQSNLNNVIEGKDAGRVRYCRQHSAMFVDHIMASEPIPNREDIRDSDLISRTQQIVFRRLWRLIEGRFLPLAGGRIDRVVVERVAFDILSGPIKQRQKMPEDRAAEMYWHGPQAGFDGRRDMLKAEFGNRCAYCGQEAFSEIEHVYNRSDFPFDSYFNIVPACTKCNARKGGRTAFDAGMTIHDDAYAAYCDYLKAKKVLHPYHTIKKGMLNLLRRSATSERAQQLIGMIADNLVSITATQRAPRPLGRYLATKISERTGQRPEIAFRAGRHTALYRSVILPSYDKAEAREADDLRNHAVDAIVLGCRLPSASALENRKWTTSRDDVLRWMESVKEAAPAMQDGLPAVESVVVVPHFETDAGLNYITIALSAFNWNRKRKAAHKLDPFGKTAAGIPMKRMPAATVLANLLKGEKQRDNQIDVIAHRTLRESLLANRDTAGETFVLWLQKSVRAGLTNDEMSSHPADQERRRLLGEFTAAPVSEIVAEPKGSKIPWTIGIRCLNRDTGAPRKVHVARRLGGNDRAQFYPAQAVIREIRVGYREADDQLDRNAPIIFAVNQIDELSRQVPGRWEPVDVPSESPLRGRPLASEGSRKEFRKRWEDAFADLCRKHDIAKVFRITQGCVIEKTDGAKFQIRNFDKSQPWMKGGPFKQIRRVYRSPFQAM
;
A
#
# COMPACT_ATOMS: atom_id res chain seq x y z
N MET A 1 -33.02 -25.22 -1.06
CA MET A 1 -31.98 -25.09 -0.02
C MET A 1 -31.21 -23.79 -0.26
N PRO A 2 -30.92 -22.99 0.79
CA PRO A 2 -30.08 -21.80 0.61
C PRO A 2 -28.70 -22.21 0.10
N LEU A 3 -28.14 -21.42 -0.83
CA LEU A 3 -26.79 -21.65 -1.34
C LEU A 3 -25.78 -21.60 -0.19
N PRO A 4 -24.78 -22.50 -0.16
CA PRO A 4 -23.75 -22.46 0.85
C PRO A 4 -23.01 -21.12 0.79
N SER A 5 -22.72 -20.57 1.96
CA SER A 5 -22.09 -19.26 2.09
C SER A 5 -20.61 -19.39 2.36
N THR A 6 -19.79 -18.46 1.85
CA THR A 6 -18.33 -18.60 1.91
C THR A 6 -17.66 -17.45 2.68
N THR A 7 -16.68 -17.82 3.50
CA THR A 7 -15.88 -16.89 4.30
C THR A 7 -14.40 -16.99 3.90
N ILE A 8 -13.78 -15.85 3.61
CA ILE A 8 -12.33 -15.73 3.57
C ILE A 8 -11.84 -15.25 4.93
N ALA A 9 -10.89 -15.96 5.52
CA ALA A 9 -10.25 -15.58 6.76
C ALA A 9 -8.75 -15.30 6.57
N ILE A 10 -8.24 -14.31 7.30
CA ILE A 10 -6.87 -13.82 7.16
C ILE A 10 -6.23 -13.62 8.54
N ASP A 11 -5.29 -14.49 8.90
CA ASP A 11 -4.32 -14.25 9.97
C ASP A 11 -3.19 -13.36 9.42
N TYR A 12 -3.20 -12.07 9.76
CA TYR A 12 -2.27 -11.10 9.20
C TYR A 12 -1.00 -10.96 10.05
N GLY A 13 0.04 -11.73 9.75
CA GLY A 13 1.36 -11.55 10.38
C GLY A 13 2.33 -10.69 9.56
N ALA A 14 3.43 -10.29 10.20
CA ALA A 14 4.48 -9.49 9.56
C ALA A 14 5.41 -10.32 8.65
N LYS A 15 5.69 -11.58 9.05
CA LYS A 15 6.55 -12.54 8.32
C LYS A 15 5.72 -13.59 7.59
N TYR A 16 4.60 -14.01 8.15
CA TYR A 16 3.72 -15.03 7.60
C TYR A 16 2.28 -14.52 7.64
N ILE A 17 1.50 -14.78 6.59
CA ILE A 17 0.07 -14.43 6.53
C ILE A 17 -0.72 -15.70 6.25
N GLY A 18 -1.50 -16.16 7.22
CA GLY A 18 -2.42 -17.28 7.04
C GLY A 18 -3.67 -16.85 6.28
N LEU A 19 -4.15 -17.69 5.36
CA LEU A 19 -5.37 -17.47 4.59
C LEU A 19 -6.18 -18.77 4.54
N ALA A 20 -7.48 -18.68 4.74
CA ALA A 20 -8.40 -19.80 4.59
C ALA A 20 -9.67 -19.39 3.84
N LEU A 21 -10.20 -20.31 3.03
CA LEU A 21 -11.52 -20.25 2.42
C LEU A 21 -12.39 -21.34 3.05
N VAL A 22 -13.45 -20.94 3.72
CA VAL A 22 -14.36 -21.83 4.45
C VAL A 22 -15.77 -21.70 3.88
N GLU A 23 -16.39 -22.83 3.61
CA GLU A 23 -17.78 -22.95 3.17
C GLU A 23 -18.66 -23.33 4.36
N HIS A 24 -19.86 -22.73 4.40
CA HIS A 24 -20.85 -22.95 5.44
C HIS A 24 -22.17 -23.36 4.80
N ALA A 25 -22.63 -24.55 5.15
CA ALA A 25 -23.99 -25.02 4.87
C ALA A 25 -24.78 -25.12 6.19
N GLU A 26 -26.07 -24.85 6.12
CA GLU A 26 -26.95 -24.91 7.29
C GLU A 26 -27.09 -26.36 7.78
N GLY A 27 -26.89 -26.59 9.08
CA GLY A 27 -26.94 -27.93 9.68
C GLY A 27 -25.75 -28.85 9.35
N ALA A 28 -24.70 -28.35 8.70
CA ALA A 28 -23.49 -29.11 8.38
C ALA A 28 -22.23 -28.48 9.01
N PRO A 29 -21.21 -29.29 9.34
CA PRO A 29 -19.93 -28.78 9.83
C PRO A 29 -19.25 -27.87 8.80
N ASN A 30 -18.37 -27.00 9.29
CA ASN A 30 -17.65 -26.06 8.44
C ASN A 30 -16.71 -26.82 7.48
N ARG A 31 -16.77 -26.54 6.18
CA ARG A 31 -15.93 -27.24 5.19
C ARG A 31 -14.80 -26.32 4.70
N VAL A 32 -13.55 -26.76 4.80
CA VAL A 32 -12.39 -25.94 4.41
C VAL A 32 -12.02 -26.21 2.97
N LEU A 33 -12.40 -25.30 2.06
CA LEU A 33 -12.16 -25.46 0.63
C LEU A 33 -10.70 -25.23 0.23
N TYR A 34 -9.98 -24.39 0.98
CA TYR A 34 -8.58 -24.06 0.70
C TYR A 34 -7.92 -23.38 1.90
N ALA A 35 -6.69 -23.75 2.24
CA ALA A 35 -5.93 -23.11 3.31
C ALA A 35 -4.46 -22.94 2.91
N CYS A 36 -3.90 -21.75 3.12
CA CYS A 36 -2.50 -21.49 2.81
C CYS A 36 -1.80 -20.49 3.73
N THR A 37 -0.48 -20.61 3.82
CA THR A 37 0.40 -19.65 4.50
C THR A 37 1.27 -18.91 3.50
N VAL A 38 1.15 -17.59 3.46
CA VAL A 38 1.95 -16.70 2.60
C VAL A 38 3.18 -16.19 3.35
N VAL A 39 4.38 -16.53 2.88
CA VAL A 39 5.66 -16.12 3.46
C VAL A 39 6.11 -14.76 2.93
N VAL A 40 6.12 -13.74 3.79
CA VAL A 40 6.52 -12.35 3.50
C VAL A 40 8.01 -12.16 3.83
N ASP A 41 8.89 -12.42 2.86
CA ASP A 41 10.34 -12.21 3.04
C ASP A 41 10.69 -10.69 3.18
N PRO A 42 11.32 -10.26 4.29
CA PRO A 42 11.69 -8.86 4.53
C PRO A 42 12.70 -8.29 3.53
N LYS A 43 13.61 -9.10 2.96
CA LYS A 43 14.75 -8.63 2.16
C LYS A 43 14.34 -8.18 0.74
N PRO A 44 13.59 -8.97 -0.06
CA PRO A 44 13.02 -8.55 -1.33
C PRO A 44 12.03 -7.38 -1.17
N LEU A 45 11.28 -7.35 -0.06
CA LEU A 45 10.35 -6.27 0.24
C LEU A 45 11.09 -4.95 0.52
N LYS A 46 12.20 -4.98 1.28
CA LYS A 46 13.09 -3.82 1.49
C LYS A 46 13.69 -3.34 0.16
N GLU A 47 14.13 -4.23 -0.72
CA GLU A 47 14.69 -3.88 -2.04
C GLU A 47 13.66 -3.27 -3.00
N LEU A 48 12.42 -3.76 -3.00
CA LEU A 48 11.31 -3.17 -3.77
C LEU A 48 10.93 -1.75 -3.30
N VAL A 49 11.32 -1.37 -2.07
CA VAL A 49 11.05 -0.06 -1.47
C VAL A 49 12.30 0.86 -1.50
N LYS A 50 13.52 0.31 -1.62
CA LYS A 50 14.82 1.02 -1.66
C LYS A 50 14.89 2.23 -2.60
N PRO A 51 14.41 2.18 -3.87
CA PRO A 51 14.50 3.32 -4.79
C PRO A 51 13.91 4.60 -4.19
N ARG A 52 12.90 4.46 -3.31
CA ARG A 52 12.18 5.55 -2.65
C ARG A 52 12.85 6.04 -1.37
N ALA A 53 13.65 5.21 -0.69
CA ALA A 53 14.50 5.60 0.43
C ALA A 53 15.67 6.46 -0.05
N ASP A 54 16.23 6.11 -1.20
CA ASP A 54 17.26 6.90 -1.88
C ASP A 54 16.68 8.20 -2.42
N THR A 55 15.47 8.18 -3.01
CA THR A 55 14.75 9.44 -3.33
C THR A 55 14.45 10.27 -2.06
N ARG A 56 14.22 9.64 -0.89
CA ARG A 56 14.00 10.35 0.39
C ARG A 56 15.28 11.01 0.93
N ARG A 57 16.46 10.39 0.75
CA ARG A 57 17.77 11.02 1.03
C ARG A 57 18.01 12.21 0.11
N LEU A 58 17.65 12.11 -1.18
CA LEU A 58 17.68 13.22 -2.13
C LEU A 58 16.76 14.39 -1.75
N ARG A 59 15.61 14.12 -1.09
CA ARG A 59 14.53 15.07 -0.70
C ARG A 59 14.76 15.85 0.62
N ARG A 60 15.92 15.75 1.28
CA ARG A 60 16.30 16.62 2.42
C ARG A 60 16.54 18.10 2.02
N THR A 61 16.16 18.49 0.81
CA THR A 61 16.19 19.83 0.17
C THR A 61 15.07 20.80 0.59
N ARG A 62 14.43 20.67 1.76
CA ARG A 62 13.62 21.80 2.34
C ARG A 62 14.52 22.96 2.80
N LYS A 63 15.83 22.71 2.91
CA LYS A 63 16.87 23.72 3.09
C LYS A 63 17.01 24.65 1.87
N THR A 64 16.49 24.29 0.69
CA THR A 64 16.71 25.02 -0.57
C THR A 64 15.90 26.31 -0.72
N HIS A 65 14.56 26.29 -0.57
CA HIS A 65 13.71 27.48 -0.76
C HIS A 65 14.03 28.61 0.25
N ARG A 66 14.23 28.25 1.53
CA ARG A 66 14.68 29.21 2.56
C ARG A 66 16.11 29.70 2.36
N ARG A 67 16.92 29.02 1.56
CA ARG A 67 18.29 29.45 1.21
C ARG A 67 18.27 30.43 0.05
N ARG A 68 17.38 30.25 -0.94
CA ARG A 68 17.15 31.22 -2.03
C ARG A 68 16.61 32.55 -1.52
N LEU A 69 15.54 32.53 -0.70
CA LEU A 69 15.00 33.76 -0.11
C LEU A 69 15.99 34.45 0.84
N ARG A 70 16.85 33.69 1.55
CA ARG A 70 17.92 34.30 2.36
C ARG A 70 19.02 34.95 1.53
N ARG A 71 19.43 34.30 0.43
CA ARG A 71 20.41 34.88 -0.50
C ARG A 71 19.86 36.10 -1.22
N LEU A 72 18.58 36.05 -1.62
CA LEU A 72 17.87 37.19 -2.19
C LEU A 72 17.76 38.34 -1.17
N ALA A 73 17.47 38.03 0.10
CA ALA A 73 17.45 39.05 1.15
C ALA A 73 18.83 39.67 1.38
N GLN A 74 19.91 38.88 1.30
CA GLN A 74 21.29 39.39 1.38
C GLN A 74 21.66 40.27 0.19
N SER A 75 21.24 39.91 -1.03
CA SER A 75 21.55 40.70 -2.24
C SER A 75 20.76 42.01 -2.35
N LEU A 76 19.72 42.18 -1.55
CA LEU A 76 18.83 43.34 -1.57
C LEU A 76 18.85 44.12 -0.24
N ALA A 77 19.87 43.92 0.60
CA ALA A 77 19.90 44.45 1.96
C ALA A 77 19.97 46.00 2.01
N ASP A 78 20.58 46.60 1.00
CA ASP A 78 20.81 48.03 0.82
C ASP A 78 19.76 48.71 -0.09
N VAL A 79 18.72 47.98 -0.52
CA VAL A 79 17.66 48.52 -1.40
C VAL A 79 16.45 48.96 -0.56
N PRO A 80 16.01 50.23 -0.65
CA PRO A 80 14.79 50.70 -0.01
C PRO A 80 13.55 49.89 -0.44
N ASN A 81 12.64 49.59 0.49
CA ASN A 81 11.40 48.80 0.25
C ASN A 81 11.58 47.35 -0.25
N ALA A 82 12.80 46.80 -0.25
CA ALA A 82 13.05 45.41 -0.68
C ALA A 82 12.34 44.35 0.19
N ASP A 83 11.98 44.69 1.43
CA ASP A 83 11.23 43.82 2.33
C ASP A 83 9.80 43.53 1.82
N GLN A 84 9.19 44.46 1.07
CA GLN A 84 7.91 44.23 0.38
C GLN A 84 8.05 43.17 -0.71
N ILE A 85 9.13 43.25 -1.50
CA ILE A 85 9.45 42.28 -2.55
C ILE A 85 9.79 40.90 -1.95
N LEU A 86 10.53 40.84 -0.85
CA LEU A 86 10.81 39.60 -0.13
C LEU A 86 9.52 39.00 0.47
N ARG A 87 8.61 39.83 0.97
CA ARG A 87 7.28 39.40 1.44
C ARG A 87 6.39 38.93 0.29
N PHE A 88 6.47 39.54 -0.88
CA PHE A 88 5.78 39.10 -2.10
C PHE A 88 6.29 37.72 -2.54
N CYS A 89 7.61 37.58 -2.72
CA CYS A 89 8.28 36.33 -3.10
C CYS A 89 8.10 35.21 -2.06
N GLY A 90 7.96 35.57 -0.78
CA GLY A 90 7.71 34.62 0.30
C GLY A 90 6.26 34.14 0.39
N ARG A 91 5.29 34.95 -0.05
CA ARG A 91 3.84 34.67 0.01
C ARG A 91 3.31 33.97 -1.25
N ARG A 92 3.79 34.37 -2.44
CA ARG A 92 3.45 33.74 -3.72
C ARG A 92 4.62 32.84 -4.14
N GLY A 93 4.40 31.53 -4.18
CA GLY A 93 5.34 30.58 -4.78
C GLY A 93 4.84 30.16 -6.17
N PHE A 94 5.74 29.87 -7.09
CA PHE A 94 5.43 29.44 -8.46
C PHE A 94 5.77 27.95 -8.71
N SER A 95 5.12 27.33 -9.70
CA SER A 95 5.39 25.95 -10.10
C SER A 95 6.82 25.79 -10.67
N HIS A 96 7.52 24.72 -10.29
CA HIS A 96 8.81 24.35 -10.87
C HIS A 96 8.68 23.31 -12.00
N GLU A 97 7.46 22.82 -12.26
CA GLU A 97 7.16 21.84 -13.30
C GLU A 97 6.07 22.43 -14.21
N SER A 98 6.50 22.78 -15.43
CA SER A 98 5.71 23.30 -16.58
C SER A 98 4.79 24.52 -16.36
N ASP A 99 4.51 25.23 -17.45
CA ASP A 99 3.60 26.39 -17.49
C ASP A 99 2.18 26.00 -17.98
N ASP A 100 1.83 24.71 -17.93
CA ASP A 100 0.49 24.22 -18.31
C ASP A 100 -0.56 24.49 -17.22
N ASP A 101 -1.75 24.96 -17.63
CA ASP A 101 -2.88 25.35 -16.78
C ASP A 101 -3.57 24.20 -16.01
N GLN A 102 -3.08 22.95 -16.11
CA GLN A 102 -3.69 21.81 -15.43
C GLN A 102 -3.31 21.67 -13.94
N ASP A 103 -2.47 22.55 -13.40
CA ASP A 103 -1.91 22.44 -12.04
C ASP A 103 -2.25 23.59 -11.08
N GLU A 104 -3.37 24.28 -11.30
CA GLU A 104 -3.91 25.32 -10.38
C GLU A 104 -4.23 24.80 -8.96
N GLN A 105 -4.30 23.48 -8.74
CA GLN A 105 -4.69 22.93 -7.44
C GLN A 105 -3.58 22.94 -6.36
N THR A 106 -2.32 23.28 -6.67
CA THR A 106 -1.22 23.20 -5.69
C THR A 106 -0.42 24.49 -5.50
N PHE A 107 -0.27 25.33 -6.53
CA PHE A 107 0.35 26.67 -6.45
C PHE A 107 -0.53 27.66 -7.21
N ARG A 108 -0.68 28.89 -6.68
CA ARG A 108 -1.69 29.85 -7.15
C ARG A 108 -1.38 30.52 -8.51
N VAL A 109 -0.16 30.40 -9.06
CA VAL A 109 0.31 31.18 -10.23
C VAL A 109 1.43 30.41 -10.98
N SER A 110 1.43 30.42 -12.32
CA SER A 110 2.52 29.87 -13.18
C SER A 110 3.84 30.63 -13.00
N ARG A 111 4.97 30.10 -13.49
CA ARG A 111 6.28 30.77 -13.32
C ARG A 111 6.33 32.07 -14.09
N ALA A 112 5.89 32.06 -15.34
CA ALA A 112 5.79 33.27 -16.17
C ALA A 112 4.91 34.34 -15.50
N ARG A 113 3.71 33.96 -15.07
CA ARG A 113 2.75 34.88 -14.42
C ARG A 113 3.24 35.38 -13.06
N PHE A 114 4.01 34.57 -12.32
CA PHE A 114 4.65 35.02 -11.08
C PHE A 114 5.70 36.09 -11.33
N PHE A 115 6.57 35.93 -12.35
CA PHE A 115 7.59 36.92 -12.67
C PHE A 115 6.96 38.19 -13.27
N GLN A 116 5.88 38.08 -14.04
CA GLN A 116 5.11 39.22 -14.51
C GLN A 116 4.52 40.03 -13.35
N SER A 117 3.82 39.39 -12.42
CA SER A 117 3.31 40.10 -11.23
C SER A 117 4.43 40.58 -10.29
N LEU A 118 5.61 39.97 -10.34
CA LEU A 118 6.78 40.45 -9.61
C LEU A 118 7.33 41.74 -10.24
N GLU A 119 7.33 41.84 -11.57
CA GLU A 119 7.71 43.06 -12.29
C GLU A 119 6.77 44.22 -11.96
N GLU A 120 5.46 43.99 -12.01
CA GLU A 120 4.44 44.97 -11.60
C GLU A 120 4.65 45.44 -10.14
N GLU A 121 4.91 44.51 -9.22
CA GLU A 121 5.15 44.85 -7.82
C GLU A 121 6.47 45.61 -7.64
N VAL A 122 7.51 45.31 -8.42
CA VAL A 122 8.78 46.04 -8.40
C VAL A 122 8.61 47.45 -8.95
N GLU A 123 7.85 47.64 -10.02
CA GLU A 123 7.53 48.97 -10.55
C GLU A 123 6.77 49.83 -9.53
N GLN A 124 5.86 49.22 -8.78
CA GLN A 124 5.07 49.92 -7.75
C GLN A 124 5.87 50.22 -6.48
N ALA A 125 6.69 49.29 -5.99
CA ALA A 125 7.30 49.37 -4.66
C ALA A 125 8.74 49.89 -4.64
N ILE A 126 9.47 49.80 -5.76
CA ILE A 126 10.91 50.12 -5.85
C ILE A 126 11.14 51.36 -6.73
N THR A 127 12.00 52.26 -6.28
CA THR A 127 12.38 53.48 -7.01
C THR A 127 13.12 53.15 -8.31
N PRO A 128 12.96 53.95 -9.39
CA PRO A 128 13.46 53.63 -10.73
C PRO A 128 14.93 53.19 -10.79
N GLU A 129 15.79 53.87 -10.03
CA GLU A 129 17.23 53.62 -9.95
C GLU A 129 17.59 52.18 -9.52
N PHE A 130 16.75 51.51 -8.73
CA PHE A 130 17.02 50.18 -8.20
C PHE A 130 16.24 49.05 -8.90
N ARG A 131 15.29 49.38 -9.79
CA ARG A 131 14.37 48.39 -10.39
C ARG A 131 15.12 47.31 -11.17
N GLU A 132 16.04 47.71 -12.03
CA GLU A 132 16.82 46.77 -12.86
C GLU A 132 17.66 45.81 -11.99
N ARG A 133 18.30 46.35 -10.95
CA ARG A 133 19.10 45.59 -9.98
C ARG A 133 18.26 44.57 -9.21
N VAL A 134 17.06 44.96 -8.78
CA VAL A 134 16.12 44.08 -8.06
C VAL A 134 15.62 42.97 -8.99
N LEU A 135 15.24 43.28 -10.22
CA LEU A 135 14.78 42.29 -11.20
C LEU A 135 15.88 41.29 -11.58
N ALA A 136 17.12 41.75 -11.71
CA ALA A 136 18.27 40.89 -11.94
C ALA A 136 18.55 39.94 -10.75
N ALA A 137 18.52 40.45 -9.52
CA ALA A 137 18.72 39.65 -8.31
C ALA A 137 17.60 38.61 -8.12
N CYS A 138 16.34 39.01 -8.32
CA CYS A 138 15.18 38.13 -8.31
C CYS A 138 15.31 37.06 -9.39
N SER A 139 15.68 37.43 -10.61
CA SER A 139 15.86 36.49 -11.73
C SER A 139 16.96 35.46 -11.44
N LYS A 140 18.10 35.89 -10.89
CA LYS A 140 19.23 35.04 -10.53
C LYS A 140 18.90 34.09 -9.37
N HIS A 141 18.43 34.61 -8.24
CA HIS A 141 18.26 33.82 -7.02
C HIS A 141 16.98 32.96 -7.02
N LEU A 142 15.96 33.37 -7.79
CA LEU A 142 14.75 32.57 -8.01
C LEU A 142 14.84 31.70 -9.28
N ASN A 143 15.90 31.82 -10.08
CA ASN A 143 16.23 31.02 -11.28
C ASN A 143 15.29 31.23 -12.49
N ARG A 144 14.92 32.47 -12.83
CA ARG A 144 13.93 32.83 -13.88
C ARG A 144 14.11 32.03 -15.18
N LEU A 145 15.35 31.90 -15.65
CA LEU A 145 15.76 31.25 -16.90
C LEU A 145 15.92 29.72 -16.83
N ARG A 146 15.54 29.07 -15.71
CA ARG A 146 15.64 27.60 -15.52
C ARG A 146 17.04 27.04 -15.83
N GLN A 147 18.10 27.76 -15.45
CA GLN A 147 19.45 27.28 -15.67
C GLN A 147 19.68 25.98 -14.88
N PRO A 148 20.05 24.86 -15.52
CA PRO A 148 20.17 23.56 -14.85
C PRO A 148 21.15 23.56 -13.67
N SER A 149 22.21 24.36 -13.76
CA SER A 149 23.25 24.54 -12.72
C SER A 149 22.77 25.33 -11.50
N ALA A 150 21.75 26.20 -11.66
CA ALA A 150 21.13 26.99 -10.59
C ALA A 150 19.85 26.35 -10.04
N GLU A 151 19.36 25.27 -10.67
CA GLU A 151 18.17 24.49 -10.31
C GLU A 151 18.46 23.56 -9.13
N LEU A 152 18.23 24.03 -7.89
CA LEU A 152 18.42 23.20 -6.70
C LEU A 152 17.24 22.22 -6.47
N ARG A 153 17.21 21.11 -7.23
CA ARG A 153 16.32 19.92 -7.11
C ARG A 153 14.79 20.14 -6.97
N PRO A 154 13.97 19.30 -7.61
CA PRO A 154 12.52 19.52 -7.77
C PRO A 154 11.72 19.58 -6.46
N ALA A 155 10.57 20.25 -6.59
CA ALA A 155 9.62 20.58 -5.55
C ALA A 155 9.09 19.36 -4.78
N ARG A 156 8.64 19.63 -3.56
CA ARG A 156 7.95 18.67 -2.70
C ARG A 156 6.59 18.32 -3.28
N PHE A 157 6.53 17.29 -4.12
CA PHE A 157 5.33 16.48 -4.13
C PHE A 157 5.29 15.70 -2.83
N GLU A 158 4.38 16.11 -1.95
CA GLU A 158 4.15 15.50 -0.65
C GLU A 158 3.81 14.02 -0.84
N ASN A 159 4.84 13.18 -0.74
CA ASN A 159 4.76 11.74 -0.63
C ASN A 159 4.24 11.31 0.77
N ARG A 160 3.21 11.99 1.26
CA ARG A 160 2.23 11.45 2.21
C ARG A 160 0.93 11.48 1.43
N GLY A 161 0.36 10.32 1.11
CA GLY A 161 -0.81 10.20 0.25
C GLY A 161 -1.84 11.31 0.56
N ARG A 162 -2.44 11.89 -0.49
CA ARG A 162 -3.54 12.83 -0.33
C ARG A 162 -4.60 12.13 0.51
N SER A 163 -4.68 12.44 1.80
CA SER A 163 -5.75 11.87 2.64
C SER A 163 -7.05 12.40 2.07
N ARG A 164 -7.92 11.48 1.67
CA ARG A 164 -9.26 11.78 1.17
C ARG A 164 -10.19 11.97 2.34
N CYS A 165 -11.25 12.74 2.10
CA CYS A 165 -12.36 12.85 3.03
C CYS A 165 -12.87 11.45 3.39
N ASN A 166 -13.10 11.20 4.68
CA ASN A 166 -13.66 9.93 5.13
C ASN A 166 -15.20 9.90 5.04
N TRP A 167 -15.81 10.79 4.25
CA TRP A 167 -17.26 10.77 3.98
C TRP A 167 -17.55 9.86 2.78
N ALA A 168 -18.59 9.04 2.86
CA ALA A 168 -18.97 8.13 1.78
C ALA A 168 -19.22 8.91 0.46
N GLY A 169 -18.70 8.40 -0.65
CA GLY A 169 -18.80 9.07 -1.96
C GLY A 169 -17.90 10.30 -2.16
N CYS A 170 -17.31 10.86 -1.11
CA CYS A 170 -16.51 12.09 -1.23
C CYS A 170 -15.08 11.83 -1.74
N ARG A 171 -14.66 12.59 -2.76
CA ARG A 171 -13.31 12.53 -3.34
C ARG A 171 -12.42 13.73 -2.97
N ASN A 172 -12.91 14.65 -2.16
CA ASN A 172 -12.17 15.85 -1.77
C ASN A 172 -10.97 15.51 -0.87
N ASN A 173 -9.93 16.34 -0.94
CA ASN A 173 -8.77 16.25 -0.05
C ASN A 173 -9.11 16.85 1.31
N VAL A 174 -8.62 16.23 2.39
CA VAL A 174 -8.77 16.83 3.72
C VAL A 174 -7.70 17.90 3.99
N PRO A 175 -8.07 19.01 4.63
CA PRO A 175 -7.11 20.02 5.04
C PRO A 175 -6.17 19.48 6.13
N ARG A 176 -5.07 20.19 6.34
CA ARG A 176 -4.24 19.95 7.53
C ARG A 176 -5.01 20.38 8.77
N ALA A 177 -4.79 19.70 9.89
CA ALA A 177 -5.29 20.14 11.20
C ALA A 177 -4.85 21.58 11.53
N GLY A 178 -3.75 22.02 10.93
CA GLY A 178 -3.26 23.40 10.93
C GLY A 178 -4.22 24.44 10.31
N HIS A 179 -4.91 24.05 9.24
CA HIS A 179 -5.62 24.92 8.30
C HIS A 179 -7.14 24.88 8.45
N ASP A 180 -7.65 23.99 9.30
CA ASP A 180 -9.07 23.84 9.63
C ASP A 180 -9.24 23.57 11.14
N ILE A 181 -8.90 24.60 11.92
CA ILE A 181 -8.97 24.53 13.39
C ILE A 181 -10.43 24.57 13.85
N GLN A 182 -11.25 25.40 13.20
CA GLN A 182 -12.65 25.58 13.54
C GLN A 182 -13.44 24.28 13.35
N GLY A 183 -13.38 23.64 12.18
CA GLY A 183 -14.09 22.37 11.96
C GLY A 183 -13.64 21.26 12.91
N ARG A 184 -12.34 21.24 13.27
CA ARG A 184 -11.80 20.31 14.27
C ARG A 184 -12.36 20.55 15.68
N LEU A 185 -12.46 21.82 16.10
CA LEU A 185 -13.04 22.20 17.37
C LEU A 185 -14.54 21.87 17.42
N GLN A 186 -15.28 22.15 16.33
CA GLN A 186 -16.70 21.81 16.22
C GLN A 186 -16.93 20.30 16.38
N GLN A 187 -16.20 19.46 15.66
CA GLN A 187 -16.33 18.00 15.77
C GLN A 187 -16.12 17.45 17.18
N CYS A 188 -15.21 18.05 17.95
CA CYS A 188 -14.94 17.61 19.32
C CYS A 188 -16.01 18.13 20.29
N ILE A 189 -16.29 19.43 20.24
CA ILE A 189 -17.15 20.11 21.21
C ILE A 189 -18.61 19.66 21.05
N PHE A 190 -19.12 19.55 19.82
CA PHE A 190 -20.51 19.09 19.61
C PHE A 190 -20.71 17.62 19.97
N LEU A 191 -19.68 16.78 19.83
CA LEU A 191 -19.75 15.39 20.30
C LEU A 191 -19.84 15.31 21.83
N TRP A 192 -19.10 16.15 22.55
CA TRP A 192 -19.12 16.17 24.02
C TRP A 192 -20.39 16.79 24.59
N LEU A 193 -21.00 17.71 23.86
CA LEU A 193 -22.21 18.42 24.28
C LEU A 193 -23.50 17.70 23.90
N GLN A 194 -23.45 16.56 23.20
CA GLN A 194 -24.65 15.83 22.77
C GLN A 194 -25.63 15.52 23.93
N PRO A 195 -25.18 15.05 25.12
CA PRO A 195 -26.09 14.83 26.25
C PRO A 195 -26.74 16.14 26.74
N ILE A 196 -25.98 17.24 26.74
CA ILE A 196 -26.45 18.57 27.17
C ILE A 196 -27.49 19.11 26.18
N PHE A 197 -27.28 18.92 24.88
CA PHE A 197 -28.26 19.33 23.85
C PHE A 197 -29.58 18.56 23.94
N ARG A 198 -29.59 17.33 24.48
CA ARG A 198 -30.82 16.55 24.68
C ARG A 198 -31.65 17.03 25.86
N GLU A 199 -31.01 17.65 26.86
CA GLU A 199 -31.65 18.14 28.08
C GLU A 199 -31.93 19.66 28.04
N SER A 200 -31.36 20.38 27.07
CA SER A 200 -31.45 21.83 26.97
C SER A 200 -32.85 22.32 26.61
N ASN A 201 -33.33 23.31 27.37
CA ASN A 201 -34.59 24.01 27.12
C ASN A 201 -34.48 25.07 26.01
N GLU A 202 -33.26 25.52 25.68
CA GLU A 202 -32.99 26.52 24.63
C GLU A 202 -31.93 26.02 23.61
N PRO A 203 -32.14 24.88 22.91
CA PRO A 203 -31.09 24.21 22.14
C PRO A 203 -30.52 25.09 21.00
N GLU A 204 -31.34 25.89 20.34
CA GLU A 204 -30.90 26.80 19.27
C GLU A 204 -30.03 27.96 19.79
N ARG A 205 -30.39 28.53 20.94
CA ARG A 205 -29.61 29.60 21.58
C ARG A 205 -28.30 29.05 22.13
N PHE A 206 -28.34 27.84 22.67
CA PHE A 206 -27.15 27.12 23.11
C PHE A 206 -26.21 26.83 21.94
N ARG A 207 -26.73 26.34 20.80
CA ARG A 207 -25.96 26.14 19.56
C ARG A 207 -25.23 27.40 19.09
N LYS A 208 -25.93 28.55 19.06
CA LYS A 208 -25.32 29.85 18.71
C LYS A 208 -24.17 30.23 19.65
N SER A 209 -24.32 29.95 20.94
CA SER A 209 -23.28 30.22 21.95
C SER A 209 -22.06 29.32 21.75
N VAL A 210 -22.28 28.03 21.48
CA VAL A 210 -21.21 27.06 21.18
C VAL A 210 -20.44 27.46 19.92
N ASP A 211 -21.13 27.80 18.82
CA ASP A 211 -20.48 28.24 17.59
C ASP A 211 -19.71 29.56 17.76
N HIS A 212 -20.17 30.45 18.64
CA HIS A 212 -19.42 31.65 19.02
C HIS A 212 -18.10 31.29 19.72
N TRP A 213 -18.12 30.44 20.75
CA TRP A 213 -16.91 30.02 21.46
C TRP A 213 -15.94 29.26 20.57
N VAL A 214 -16.43 28.39 19.68
CA VAL A 214 -15.60 27.70 18.69
C VAL A 214 -14.86 28.72 17.81
N ARG A 215 -15.56 29.74 17.30
CA ARG A 215 -14.95 30.80 16.47
C ARG A 215 -13.88 31.58 17.24
N GLU A 216 -14.17 31.97 18.49
CA GLU A 216 -13.19 32.64 19.35
C GLU A 216 -11.96 31.77 19.61
N LEU A 217 -12.14 30.50 20.00
CA LEU A 217 -11.05 29.56 20.25
C LEU A 217 -10.20 29.29 19.00
N ALA A 218 -10.83 29.18 17.83
CA ALA A 218 -10.12 29.07 16.55
C ALA A 218 -9.30 30.33 16.23
N GLY A 219 -9.84 31.52 16.56
CA GLY A 219 -9.13 32.80 16.49
C GLY A 219 -7.89 32.83 17.39
N LEU A 220 -8.04 32.45 18.66
CA LEU A 220 -6.94 32.34 19.63
C LEU A 220 -5.87 31.35 19.17
N ALA A 221 -6.27 30.20 18.61
CA ALA A 221 -5.32 29.22 18.07
C ALA A 221 -4.54 29.75 16.85
N LYS A 222 -5.19 30.52 15.96
CA LYS A 222 -4.50 31.21 14.85
C LYS A 222 -3.51 32.26 15.40
N GLY A 223 -3.92 33.04 16.40
CA GLY A 223 -3.06 34.01 17.09
C GLY A 223 -1.83 33.36 17.72
N HIS A 224 -2.04 32.30 18.51
CA HIS A 224 -0.98 31.52 19.16
C HIS A 224 0.04 30.94 18.16
N ARG A 225 -0.41 30.53 16.97
CA ARG A 225 0.45 29.97 15.91
C ARG A 225 1.16 31.03 15.06
N ARG A 226 0.59 32.24 14.94
CA ARG A 226 1.21 33.39 14.27
C ARG A 226 2.26 34.06 15.15
N SER A 227 2.07 34.06 16.47
CA SER A 227 3.01 34.64 17.42
C SER A 227 4.28 33.79 17.54
N LYS A 228 5.35 34.21 16.87
CA LYS A 228 6.73 33.88 17.26
C LYS A 228 7.29 34.82 18.33
N ALA A 229 6.51 35.78 18.81
CA ALA A 229 6.98 36.89 19.63
C ALA A 229 6.16 37.05 20.93
N SER A 230 6.87 37.35 22.02
CA SER A 230 6.43 37.80 23.35
C SER A 230 5.67 36.82 24.28
N THR A 231 6.24 36.60 25.47
CA THR A 231 5.64 35.89 26.61
C THR A 231 4.34 36.57 27.09
N ALA A 232 4.22 37.89 26.96
CA ALA A 232 3.04 38.66 27.38
C ALA A 232 1.80 38.32 26.53
N TYR A 233 1.98 38.18 25.21
CA TYR A 233 0.88 37.81 24.29
C TYR A 233 0.36 36.39 24.56
N ARG A 234 1.24 35.45 24.92
CA ARG A 234 0.82 34.10 25.35
C ARG A 234 0.03 34.13 26.66
N LYS A 235 0.40 35.01 27.60
CA LYS A 235 -0.34 35.22 28.86
C LYS A 235 -1.76 35.73 28.58
N GLN A 236 -1.91 36.68 27.66
CA GLN A 236 -3.22 37.21 27.22
C GLN A 236 -4.09 36.13 26.55
N ILE A 237 -3.52 35.34 25.63
CA ILE A 237 -4.24 34.22 24.99
C ILE A 237 -4.70 33.19 26.03
N ASN A 238 -3.83 32.84 26.98
CA ASN A 238 -4.15 31.90 28.04
C ASN A 238 -5.25 32.43 28.99
N ALA A 239 -5.24 33.72 29.32
CA ALA A 239 -6.30 34.36 30.09
C ALA A 239 -7.65 34.27 29.37
N ARG A 240 -7.70 34.69 28.09
CA ARG A 240 -8.93 34.64 27.30
C ARG A 240 -9.46 33.22 27.10
N LYS A 241 -8.56 32.24 26.91
CA LYS A 241 -8.89 30.81 26.85
C LYS A 241 -9.58 30.34 28.15
N ARG A 242 -9.04 30.69 29.32
CA ARG A 242 -9.64 30.33 30.62
C ARG A 242 -11.02 30.96 30.81
N THR A 243 -11.22 32.20 30.36
CA THR A 243 -12.53 32.86 30.37
C THR A 243 -13.55 32.08 29.55
N ILE A 244 -13.21 31.69 28.31
CA ILE A 244 -14.11 30.90 27.44
C ILE A 244 -14.44 29.54 28.09
N TYR A 245 -13.44 28.85 28.67
CA TYR A 245 -13.66 27.59 29.36
C TYR A 245 -14.64 27.72 30.54
N SER A 246 -14.51 28.81 31.31
CA SER A 246 -15.45 29.11 32.39
C SER A 246 -16.87 29.36 31.87
N HIS A 247 -17.01 30.11 30.76
CA HIS A 247 -18.31 30.39 30.15
C HIS A 247 -19.01 29.12 29.64
N VAL A 248 -18.26 28.23 28.98
CA VAL A 248 -18.79 26.92 28.52
C VAL A 248 -19.36 26.14 29.70
N ARG A 249 -18.58 25.96 30.77
CA ARG A 249 -19.00 25.20 31.96
C ARG A 249 -20.19 25.83 32.67
N LYS A 250 -20.20 27.16 32.83
CA LYS A 250 -21.33 27.89 33.41
C LYS A 250 -22.60 27.74 32.59
N ARG A 251 -22.51 27.76 31.26
CA ARG A 251 -23.69 27.55 30.40
C ARG A 251 -24.17 26.10 30.47
N VAL A 252 -23.28 25.11 30.44
CA VAL A 252 -23.65 23.68 30.56
C VAL A 252 -24.49 23.43 31.82
N ARG A 253 -24.10 23.97 32.98
CA ARG A 253 -24.86 23.85 34.24
C ARG A 253 -26.25 24.50 34.22
N ARG A 254 -26.51 25.41 33.27
CA ARG A 254 -27.84 26.03 33.09
C ARG A 254 -28.71 25.28 32.08
N GLU A 255 -28.11 24.43 31.26
CA GLU A 255 -28.73 23.78 30.11
C GLU A 255 -28.97 22.27 30.34
N ALA A 256 -28.49 21.71 31.44
CA ALA A 256 -28.61 20.29 31.74
C ALA A 256 -28.82 20.06 33.24
N SER A 257 -29.27 18.86 33.58
CA SER A 257 -29.40 18.38 34.96
C SER A 257 -28.08 18.43 35.72
N GLU A 258 -28.16 18.44 37.06
CA GLU A 258 -26.99 18.45 37.93
C GLU A 258 -26.08 17.22 37.71
N GLU A 259 -26.68 16.05 37.45
CA GLU A 259 -25.96 14.81 37.13
C GLU A 259 -25.18 14.91 35.82
N THR A 260 -25.84 15.29 34.72
CA THR A 260 -25.21 15.45 33.40
C THR A 260 -24.13 16.53 33.42
N ALA A 261 -24.35 17.62 34.14
CA ALA A 261 -23.37 18.68 34.32
C ALA A 261 -22.16 18.24 35.15
N ALA A 262 -22.36 17.45 36.23
CA ALA A 262 -21.28 16.88 37.04
C ALA A 262 -20.42 15.91 36.22
N GLN A 263 -21.06 15.06 35.42
CA GLN A 263 -20.35 14.14 34.52
C GLN A 263 -19.55 14.89 33.44
N PHE A 264 -20.10 15.97 32.89
CA PHE A 264 -19.37 16.85 31.97
C PHE A 264 -18.13 17.48 32.64
N ASP A 265 -18.26 17.96 33.87
CA ASP A 265 -17.16 18.57 34.63
C ASP A 265 -16.05 17.58 35.01
N SER A 266 -16.41 16.32 35.30
CA SER A 266 -15.43 15.24 35.48
C SER A 266 -14.63 15.02 34.19
N ASN A 267 -15.34 14.80 33.06
CA ASN A 267 -14.72 14.59 31.75
C ASN A 267 -13.90 15.80 31.28
N TRP A 268 -14.31 17.00 31.70
CA TRP A 268 -13.59 18.25 31.43
C TRP A 268 -12.18 18.24 32.02
N SER A 269 -12.09 17.84 33.28
CA SER A 269 -10.84 17.75 34.05
C SER A 269 -9.95 16.62 33.56
N ASP A 270 -10.55 15.48 33.21
CA ASP A 270 -9.82 14.27 32.80
C ASP A 270 -9.26 14.36 31.37
N TYR A 271 -10.01 14.93 30.42
CA TYR A 271 -9.66 14.84 29.00
C TYR A 271 -9.97 16.08 28.15
N TYR A 272 -11.15 16.70 28.27
CA TYR A 272 -11.59 17.73 27.30
C TYR A 272 -10.67 18.95 27.29
N GLN A 273 -10.28 19.45 28.46
CA GLN A 273 -9.39 20.60 28.58
C GLN A 273 -8.01 20.33 27.94
N SER A 274 -7.45 19.15 28.20
CA SER A 274 -6.16 18.73 27.64
C SER A 274 -6.23 18.66 26.10
N ASN A 275 -7.30 18.07 25.55
CA ASN A 275 -7.49 17.96 24.11
C ASN A 275 -7.63 19.36 23.46
N LEU A 276 -8.47 20.24 24.00
CA LEU A 276 -8.63 21.61 23.50
C LEU A 276 -7.30 22.39 23.52
N ASN A 277 -6.52 22.28 24.60
CA ASN A 277 -5.19 22.88 24.69
C ASN A 277 -4.26 22.36 23.58
N ASN A 278 -4.25 21.04 23.33
CA ASN A 278 -3.40 20.45 22.29
C ASN A 278 -3.78 20.95 20.87
N VAL A 279 -5.07 21.15 20.59
CA VAL A 279 -5.55 21.77 19.35
C VAL A 279 -5.07 23.22 19.24
N ILE A 280 -5.30 24.04 20.27
CA ILE A 280 -5.00 25.47 20.27
C ILE A 280 -3.50 25.73 20.17
N GLU A 281 -2.71 25.02 20.97
CA GLU A 281 -1.25 25.14 21.04
C GLU A 281 -0.55 24.52 19.81
N GLY A 282 -1.29 23.75 19.00
CA GLY A 282 -0.76 23.12 17.79
C GLY A 282 0.14 21.91 18.08
N LYS A 283 0.02 21.31 19.28
CA LYS A 283 0.72 20.07 19.66
C LYS A 283 0.26 18.88 18.82
N ASP A 284 -1.02 18.88 18.41
CA ASP A 284 -1.58 17.84 17.57
C ASP A 284 -1.37 18.11 16.08
N ALA A 285 -0.37 17.44 15.51
CA ALA A 285 -0.07 17.46 14.09
C ALA A 285 -0.87 16.39 13.32
N GLY A 286 -1.33 16.72 12.11
CA GLY A 286 -2.03 15.73 11.28
C GLY A 286 -2.90 16.37 10.19
N ARG A 287 -3.79 15.54 9.63
CA ARG A 287 -4.87 15.97 8.75
C ARG A 287 -6.20 15.69 9.47
N VAL A 288 -7.20 16.52 9.21
CA VAL A 288 -8.55 16.28 9.74
C VAL A 288 -9.21 15.09 9.03
N ARG A 289 -10.27 14.54 9.62
CA ARG A 289 -10.94 13.33 9.12
C ARG A 289 -11.82 13.59 7.89
N TYR A 290 -12.42 14.78 7.81
CA TYR A 290 -13.34 15.17 6.75
C TYR A 290 -12.87 16.45 6.05
N CYS A 291 -13.33 16.73 4.83
CA CYS A 291 -13.08 18.04 4.19
C CYS A 291 -13.93 19.12 4.90
N ARG A 292 -13.74 20.40 4.56
CA ARG A 292 -14.47 21.50 5.23
C ARG A 292 -15.99 21.35 5.16
N GLN A 293 -16.51 21.02 3.98
CA GLN A 293 -17.94 20.77 3.76
C GLN A 293 -18.46 19.64 4.67
N HIS A 294 -17.85 18.46 4.61
CA HIS A 294 -18.28 17.31 5.42
C HIS A 294 -17.96 17.44 6.91
N SER A 295 -17.06 18.36 7.28
CA SER A 295 -16.83 18.70 8.69
C SER A 295 -18.00 19.48 9.27
N ALA A 296 -18.69 20.29 8.45
CA ALA A 296 -19.94 20.95 8.84
C ALA A 296 -21.08 19.92 8.92
N MET A 297 -21.25 19.10 7.86
CA MET A 297 -22.30 18.06 7.85
C MET A 297 -22.16 17.03 8.98
N PHE A 298 -20.94 16.74 9.45
CA PHE A 298 -20.71 15.89 10.61
C PHE A 298 -21.42 16.41 11.87
N VAL A 299 -21.40 17.72 12.09
CA VAL A 299 -22.06 18.34 13.24
C VAL A 299 -23.56 18.15 13.14
N ASP A 300 -24.12 18.36 11.94
CA ASP A 300 -25.55 18.21 11.71
C ASP A 300 -26.02 16.77 11.96
N HIS A 301 -25.29 15.75 11.47
CA HIS A 301 -25.64 14.34 11.75
C HIS A 301 -25.51 13.97 13.23
N ILE A 302 -24.48 14.44 13.94
CA ILE A 302 -24.35 14.17 15.38
C ILE A 302 -25.51 14.79 16.17
N MET A 303 -25.92 16.01 15.80
CA MET A 303 -27.05 16.68 16.45
C MET A 303 -28.39 16.01 16.12
N ALA A 304 -28.56 15.53 14.87
CA ALA A 304 -29.72 14.73 14.47
C ALA A 304 -29.68 13.27 15.01
N SER A 305 -28.60 12.88 15.70
CA SER A 305 -28.33 11.49 16.11
C SER A 305 -28.36 10.48 14.95
N GLU A 306 -28.07 10.93 13.74
CA GLU A 306 -27.97 10.11 12.54
C GLU A 306 -26.61 9.40 12.45
N PRO A 307 -26.56 8.18 11.86
CA PRO A 307 -25.30 7.49 11.66
C PRO A 307 -24.41 8.23 10.66
N ILE A 308 -23.17 8.52 11.06
CA ILE A 308 -22.21 9.22 10.19
C ILE A 308 -21.84 8.33 9.00
N PRO A 309 -22.05 8.76 7.74
CA PRO A 309 -21.78 7.99 6.54
C PRO A 309 -20.28 7.99 6.25
N ASN A 310 -19.58 7.12 6.98
CA ASN A 310 -18.14 6.97 6.83
C ASN A 310 -17.82 6.22 5.55
N ARG A 311 -16.84 6.71 4.81
CA ARG A 311 -16.25 6.02 3.67
C ARG A 311 -15.83 4.63 4.13
N GLU A 312 -16.29 3.61 3.41
CA GLU A 312 -15.93 2.21 3.67
C GLU A 312 -15.03 1.62 2.59
N ASP A 313 -15.01 2.19 1.39
CA ASP A 313 -14.15 1.75 0.30
C ASP A 313 -12.70 2.22 0.51
N ILE A 314 -11.75 1.45 0.00
CA ILE A 314 -10.32 1.78 -0.03
C ILE A 314 -9.74 1.33 -1.36
N ARG A 315 -9.11 2.25 -2.08
CA ARG A 315 -8.40 1.97 -3.34
C ARG A 315 -6.89 1.96 -3.14
N ASP A 316 -6.16 1.45 -4.13
CA ASP A 316 -4.69 1.45 -4.16
C ASP A 316 -4.10 2.86 -3.86
N SER A 317 -4.75 3.92 -4.33
CA SER A 317 -4.32 5.31 -4.13
C SER A 317 -4.52 5.83 -2.70
N ASP A 318 -5.39 5.20 -1.92
CA ASP A 318 -5.70 5.59 -0.53
C ASP A 318 -4.69 4.99 0.47
N LEU A 319 -4.02 3.90 0.10
CA LEU A 319 -3.03 3.23 0.95
C LEU A 319 -1.75 4.06 1.05
N ILE A 320 -1.40 4.49 2.26
CA ILE A 320 -0.22 5.34 2.51
C ILE A 320 1.08 4.54 2.42
N SER A 321 1.07 3.29 2.91
CA SER A 321 2.26 2.43 2.91
C SER A 321 2.44 1.71 1.59
N ARG A 322 3.62 1.87 0.98
CA ARG A 322 3.97 1.13 -0.24
C ARG A 322 4.06 -0.37 0.00
N THR A 323 4.50 -0.77 1.19
CA THR A 323 4.49 -2.17 1.62
C THR A 323 3.06 -2.72 1.62
N GLN A 324 2.11 -2.00 2.22
CA GLN A 324 0.69 -2.41 2.22
C GLN A 324 0.13 -2.47 0.80
N GLN A 325 0.41 -1.47 -0.05
CA GLN A 325 -0.01 -1.51 -1.46
C GLN A 325 0.49 -2.77 -2.18
N ILE A 326 1.73 -3.18 -1.95
CA ILE A 326 2.31 -4.37 -2.58
C ILE A 326 1.64 -5.63 -2.03
N VAL A 327 1.61 -5.79 -0.71
CA VAL A 327 1.04 -6.97 -0.05
C VAL A 327 -0.44 -7.12 -0.41
N PHE A 328 -1.25 -6.07 -0.26
CA PHE A 328 -2.69 -6.12 -0.50
C PHE A 328 -3.02 -6.46 -1.95
N ARG A 329 -2.29 -5.87 -2.90
CA ARG A 329 -2.46 -6.17 -4.33
C ARG A 329 -2.13 -7.63 -4.64
N ARG A 330 -1.09 -8.18 -3.99
CA ARG A 330 -0.68 -9.59 -4.17
C ARG A 330 -1.71 -10.53 -3.56
N LEU A 331 -2.16 -10.27 -2.34
CA LEU A 331 -3.25 -11.01 -1.70
C LEU A 331 -4.51 -11.00 -2.55
N TRP A 332 -4.90 -9.83 -3.09
CA TRP A 332 -6.03 -9.75 -4.02
C TRP A 332 -5.85 -10.64 -5.26
N ARG A 333 -4.65 -10.76 -5.82
CA ARG A 333 -4.41 -11.62 -7.00
C ARG A 333 -4.58 -13.10 -6.68
N LEU A 334 -4.18 -13.54 -5.49
CA LEU A 334 -4.44 -14.90 -5.03
C LEU A 334 -5.93 -15.12 -4.79
N ILE A 335 -6.62 -14.17 -4.17
CA ILE A 335 -8.07 -14.25 -3.96
C ILE A 335 -8.81 -14.31 -5.30
N GLU A 336 -8.47 -13.42 -6.23
CA GLU A 336 -9.07 -13.36 -7.56
C GLU A 336 -8.79 -14.62 -8.39
N GLY A 337 -7.59 -15.18 -8.28
CA GLY A 337 -7.14 -16.32 -9.08
C GLY A 337 -7.43 -17.71 -8.51
N ARG A 338 -7.54 -17.84 -7.17
CA ARG A 338 -7.73 -19.12 -6.48
C ARG A 338 -9.01 -19.18 -5.68
N PHE A 339 -9.21 -18.21 -4.78
CA PHE A 339 -10.33 -18.29 -3.83
C PHE A 339 -11.67 -18.09 -4.53
N LEU A 340 -11.79 -17.11 -5.43
CA LEU A 340 -13.03 -16.86 -6.16
C LEU A 340 -13.50 -18.09 -6.98
N PRO A 341 -12.65 -18.74 -7.81
CA PRO A 341 -13.05 -19.97 -8.51
C PRO A 341 -13.47 -21.11 -7.57
N LEU A 342 -12.74 -21.32 -6.47
CA LEU A 342 -13.08 -22.37 -5.49
C LEU A 342 -14.36 -22.06 -4.72
N ALA A 343 -14.69 -20.78 -4.53
CA ALA A 343 -15.90 -20.32 -3.86
C ALA A 343 -17.12 -20.20 -4.80
N GLY A 344 -17.06 -20.78 -6.02
CA GLY A 344 -18.16 -20.67 -7.00
C GLY A 344 -18.39 -19.25 -7.53
N GLY A 345 -17.38 -18.38 -7.47
CA GLY A 345 -17.43 -16.99 -7.97
C GLY A 345 -17.98 -15.97 -6.97
N ARG A 346 -18.32 -16.37 -5.74
CA ARG A 346 -18.92 -15.49 -4.72
C ARG A 346 -18.21 -15.64 -3.37
N ILE A 347 -18.01 -14.52 -2.68
CA ILE A 347 -17.48 -14.46 -1.32
C ILE A 347 -18.44 -13.61 -0.49
N ASP A 348 -19.03 -14.20 0.55
CA ASP A 348 -20.03 -13.52 1.39
C ASP A 348 -19.40 -12.74 2.53
N ARG A 349 -18.27 -13.24 3.06
CA ARG A 349 -17.64 -12.68 4.25
C ARG A 349 -16.12 -12.62 4.15
N VAL A 350 -15.53 -11.55 4.68
CA VAL A 350 -14.09 -11.39 4.89
C VAL A 350 -13.81 -11.16 6.37
N VAL A 351 -13.12 -12.10 7.00
CA VAL A 351 -12.70 -12.04 8.39
C VAL A 351 -11.20 -11.77 8.45
N VAL A 352 -10.79 -10.75 9.19
CA VAL A 352 -9.36 -10.42 9.37
C VAL A 352 -9.02 -10.43 10.85
N GLU A 353 -7.93 -11.11 11.21
CA GLU A 353 -7.42 -11.09 12.57
C GLU A 353 -6.93 -9.68 12.95
N ARG A 354 -7.32 -9.25 14.15
CA ARG A 354 -6.85 -7.99 14.74
C ARG A 354 -5.43 -8.16 15.24
N VAL A 355 -4.45 -7.68 14.47
CA VAL A 355 -3.06 -7.58 14.95
C VAL A 355 -2.96 -6.49 16.02
N ALA A 356 -2.58 -6.87 17.24
CA ALA A 356 -2.46 -5.95 18.38
C ALA A 356 -1.29 -4.94 18.25
N PHE A 357 -0.52 -5.03 17.16
CA PHE A 357 0.77 -4.36 16.94
C PHE A 357 0.75 -2.83 17.16
N ASP A 358 -0.36 -2.17 16.84
CA ASP A 358 -0.42 -0.70 16.84
C ASP A 358 -0.78 -0.07 18.20
N ILE A 359 -1.40 -0.82 19.11
CA ILE A 359 -1.95 -0.27 20.37
C ILE A 359 -1.11 -0.63 21.58
N LEU A 360 -0.51 -1.82 21.59
CA LEU A 360 0.28 -2.31 22.72
C LEU A 360 1.70 -1.73 22.78
N SER A 361 2.23 -1.27 21.63
CA SER A 361 3.61 -0.77 21.50
C SER A 361 3.81 0.72 21.88
N GLY A 362 2.82 1.38 22.50
CA GLY A 362 2.89 2.78 22.91
C GLY A 362 3.06 3.81 21.76
N PRO A 363 3.18 5.12 22.04
CA PRO A 363 3.41 6.16 21.04
C PRO A 363 4.68 5.92 20.19
N ILE A 364 4.66 6.33 18.92
CA ILE A 364 5.78 6.20 17.95
C ILE A 364 7.13 6.71 18.49
N LYS A 365 7.11 7.72 19.40
CA LYS A 365 8.32 8.25 20.04
C LYS A 365 8.97 7.30 21.04
N GLN A 366 8.19 6.44 21.71
CA GLN A 366 8.73 5.37 22.57
C GLN A 366 9.31 4.24 21.70
N ARG A 367 8.61 3.85 20.63
CA ARG A 367 9.09 2.83 19.67
C ARG A 367 10.43 3.18 19.03
N GLN A 368 10.70 4.45 18.75
CA GLN A 368 11.96 4.90 18.15
C GLN A 368 13.17 4.86 19.11
N LYS A 369 12.92 4.69 20.41
CA LYS A 369 13.97 4.60 21.44
C LYS A 369 14.28 3.15 21.85
N MET A 370 13.58 2.17 21.28
CA MET A 370 13.72 0.77 21.64
C MET A 370 14.34 -0.05 20.49
N PRO A 371 15.23 -0.99 20.81
CA PRO A 371 15.65 -2.04 19.88
C PRO A 371 14.45 -2.83 19.32
N GLU A 372 14.55 -3.29 18.07
CA GLU A 372 13.44 -3.89 17.31
C GLU A 372 13.02 -5.25 17.88
N ASP A 373 13.98 -6.00 18.42
CA ASP A 373 13.86 -7.23 19.21
C ASP A 373 13.10 -7.00 20.52
N ARG A 374 13.48 -5.98 21.31
CA ARG A 374 12.82 -5.68 22.60
C ARG A 374 11.38 -5.16 22.41
N ALA A 375 11.12 -4.47 21.30
CA ALA A 375 9.77 -4.06 20.93
C ALA A 375 8.91 -5.25 20.49
N ALA A 376 9.51 -6.26 19.85
CA ALA A 376 8.84 -7.51 19.51
C ALA A 376 8.57 -8.36 20.76
N GLU A 377 9.52 -8.44 21.70
CA GLU A 377 9.35 -9.13 22.98
C GLU A 377 8.22 -8.54 23.83
N MET A 378 8.18 -7.20 23.97
CA MET A 378 7.05 -6.49 24.62
C MET A 378 5.71 -6.68 23.91
N TYR A 379 5.71 -6.93 22.61
CA TYR A 379 4.49 -7.21 21.84
C TYR A 379 3.95 -8.62 22.14
N TRP A 380 4.84 -9.61 22.21
CA TRP A 380 4.45 -11.01 22.43
C TRP A 380 4.16 -11.32 23.90
N HIS A 381 4.96 -10.78 24.81
CA HIS A 381 4.89 -11.10 26.24
C HIS A 381 4.25 -9.99 27.10
N GLY A 382 3.93 -8.83 26.49
CA GLY A 382 3.30 -7.72 27.21
C GLY A 382 4.18 -7.24 28.38
N PRO A 383 3.60 -6.97 29.57
CA PRO A 383 4.35 -6.63 30.78
C PRO A 383 5.37 -7.69 31.25
N GLN A 384 5.20 -8.95 30.85
CA GLN A 384 6.10 -10.06 31.19
C GLN A 384 7.43 -10.01 30.42
N ALA A 385 7.55 -9.19 29.37
CA ALA A 385 8.78 -9.08 28.60
C ALA A 385 9.99 -8.70 29.50
N GLY A 386 11.07 -9.47 29.37
CA GLY A 386 12.27 -9.38 30.21
C GLY A 386 12.20 -10.14 31.54
N PHE A 387 11.23 -11.04 31.72
CA PHE A 387 11.13 -11.95 32.88
C PHE A 387 10.94 -13.40 32.42
N ASP A 388 11.59 -14.33 33.11
CA ASP A 388 11.52 -15.77 32.81
C ASP A 388 10.11 -16.34 33.04
N GLY A 389 9.33 -15.73 33.94
CA GLY A 389 7.95 -16.13 34.21
C GLY A 389 7.10 -15.03 34.85
N ARG A 390 5.78 -15.28 34.92
CA ARG A 390 4.83 -14.34 35.56
C ARG A 390 5.10 -14.14 37.05
N ARG A 391 5.66 -15.16 37.71
CA ARG A 391 6.01 -15.09 39.12
C ARG A 391 7.11 -14.06 39.34
N ASP A 392 8.17 -14.10 38.53
CA ASP A 392 9.29 -13.15 38.62
C ASP A 392 8.87 -11.73 38.24
N MET A 393 7.99 -11.61 37.23
CA MET A 393 7.36 -10.34 36.88
C MET A 393 6.57 -9.77 38.07
N LEU A 394 5.67 -10.53 38.70
CA LEU A 394 4.88 -10.06 39.85
C LEU A 394 5.76 -9.80 41.08
N LYS A 395 6.83 -10.57 41.28
CA LYS A 395 7.83 -10.33 42.33
C LYS A 395 8.49 -8.97 42.16
N ALA A 396 8.91 -8.63 40.94
CA ALA A 396 9.48 -7.32 40.64
C ALA A 396 8.44 -6.19 40.72
N GLU A 397 7.22 -6.43 40.22
CA GLU A 397 6.14 -5.44 40.20
C GLU A 397 5.65 -5.06 41.59
N PHE A 398 5.54 -6.00 42.52
CA PHE A 398 4.95 -5.77 43.85
C PHE A 398 5.99 -5.81 44.99
N GLY A 399 7.29 -5.81 44.66
CA GLY A 399 8.36 -5.86 45.66
C GLY A 399 8.32 -7.13 46.51
N ASN A 400 7.97 -8.27 45.90
CA ASN A 400 7.79 -9.57 46.56
C ASN A 400 6.70 -9.59 47.66
N ARG A 401 5.73 -8.66 47.65
CA ARG A 401 4.65 -8.60 48.64
C ARG A 401 3.37 -9.27 48.14
N CYS A 402 2.61 -9.84 49.07
CA CYS A 402 1.23 -10.26 48.85
C CYS A 402 0.35 -9.03 48.58
N ALA A 403 -0.43 -9.07 47.50
CA ALA A 403 -1.29 -7.97 47.08
C ALA A 403 -2.42 -7.67 48.06
N TYR A 404 -2.83 -8.64 48.88
CA TYR A 404 -3.98 -8.51 49.78
C TYR A 404 -3.60 -8.14 51.21
N CYS A 405 -2.57 -8.77 51.78
CA CYS A 405 -2.15 -8.52 53.16
C CYS A 405 -0.84 -7.74 53.31
N GLY A 406 -0.13 -7.43 52.20
CA GLY A 406 1.13 -6.68 52.23
C GLY A 406 2.35 -7.45 52.74
N GLN A 407 2.17 -8.67 53.28
CA GLN A 407 3.26 -9.52 53.77
C GLN A 407 4.27 -9.83 52.67
N GLU A 408 5.54 -9.86 53.04
CA GLU A 408 6.64 -10.20 52.13
C GLU A 408 6.66 -11.70 51.82
N ALA A 409 7.31 -12.05 50.70
CA ALA A 409 7.41 -13.41 50.18
C ALA A 409 6.06 -14.06 49.85
N PHE A 410 5.38 -13.52 48.83
CA PHE A 410 4.21 -14.18 48.28
C PHE A 410 4.54 -15.58 47.73
N SER A 411 3.61 -16.51 47.87
CA SER A 411 3.81 -17.92 47.51
C SER A 411 3.11 -18.32 46.22
N GLU A 412 2.11 -17.57 45.75
CA GLU A 412 1.22 -17.98 44.66
C GLU A 412 0.83 -16.83 43.73
N ILE A 413 0.60 -17.13 42.45
CA ILE A 413 -0.02 -16.19 41.52
C ILE A 413 -1.52 -16.39 41.65
N GLU A 414 -2.22 -15.36 42.10
CA GLU A 414 -3.65 -15.41 42.35
C GLU A 414 -4.44 -14.56 41.37
N HIS A 415 -5.62 -15.03 41.01
CA HIS A 415 -6.50 -14.32 40.09
C HIS A 415 -7.54 -13.49 40.84
N VAL A 416 -7.61 -12.18 40.58
CA VAL A 416 -8.58 -11.27 41.20
C VAL A 416 -10.02 -11.75 40.96
N TYR A 417 -10.30 -12.25 39.76
CA TYR A 417 -11.43 -13.11 39.43
C TYR A 417 -10.99 -14.56 39.37
N ASN A 418 -11.73 -15.48 39.99
CA ASN A 418 -11.45 -16.91 39.89
C ASN A 418 -11.40 -17.38 38.41
N ARG A 419 -10.68 -18.47 38.15
CA ARG A 419 -10.55 -19.02 36.79
C ARG A 419 -11.83 -19.69 36.29
N SER A 420 -12.67 -20.19 37.20
CA SER A 420 -13.93 -20.86 36.86
C SER A 420 -14.94 -19.90 36.23
N ASP A 421 -15.02 -18.66 36.70
CA ASP A 421 -16.05 -17.70 36.29
C ASP A 421 -15.47 -16.65 35.34
N PHE A 422 -14.13 -16.51 35.31
CA PHE A 422 -13.41 -15.66 34.37
C PHE A 422 -12.18 -16.39 33.80
N PRO A 423 -12.35 -17.17 32.71
CA PRO A 423 -11.30 -18.02 32.14
C PRO A 423 -10.17 -17.24 31.45
N PHE A 424 -10.20 -15.90 31.48
CA PHE A 424 -9.16 -15.05 30.92
C PHE A 424 -8.00 -14.88 31.90
N ASP A 425 -6.90 -15.54 31.55
CA ASP A 425 -5.63 -15.51 32.24
C ASP A 425 -4.82 -14.22 31.93
N SER A 426 -5.48 -13.06 32.10
CA SER A 426 -4.97 -11.74 31.71
C SER A 426 -4.04 -11.13 32.75
N TYR A 427 -3.07 -10.32 32.30
CA TYR A 427 -2.19 -9.51 33.17
C TYR A 427 -2.95 -8.64 34.19
N PHE A 428 -4.14 -8.16 33.82
CA PHE A 428 -5.01 -7.38 34.70
C PHE A 428 -5.71 -8.22 35.76
N ASN A 429 -5.84 -9.53 35.52
CA ASN A 429 -6.52 -10.43 36.43
C ASN A 429 -5.56 -11.13 37.40
N ILE A 430 -4.24 -10.97 37.29
CA ILE A 430 -3.27 -11.66 38.16
C ILE A 430 -2.55 -10.71 39.13
N VAL A 431 -2.41 -11.17 40.38
CA VAL A 431 -1.71 -10.51 41.48
C VAL A 431 -0.92 -11.53 42.31
N PRO A 432 0.13 -11.13 43.04
CA PRO A 432 0.80 -12.01 43.99
C PRO A 432 -0.07 -12.23 45.24
N ALA A 433 -0.15 -13.45 45.75
CA ALA A 433 -0.81 -13.76 47.03
C ALA A 433 0.00 -14.74 47.89
N CYS A 434 -0.20 -14.68 49.21
CA CYS A 434 0.26 -15.73 50.12
C CYS A 434 -0.80 -16.84 50.22
N THR A 435 -0.39 -18.03 50.64
CA THR A 435 -1.25 -19.22 50.71
C THR A 435 -2.48 -18.99 51.60
N LYS A 436 -2.33 -18.23 52.70
CA LYS A 436 -3.45 -17.86 53.59
C LYS A 436 -4.49 -16.98 52.89
N CYS A 437 -4.04 -15.96 52.16
CA CYS A 437 -4.94 -15.07 51.42
C CYS A 437 -5.59 -15.78 50.24
N ASN A 438 -4.84 -16.62 49.51
CA ASN A 438 -5.38 -17.41 48.42
C ASN A 438 -6.46 -18.39 48.92
N ALA A 439 -6.17 -19.16 49.97
CA ALA A 439 -7.14 -20.07 50.60
C ALA A 439 -8.39 -19.34 51.11
N ARG A 440 -8.23 -18.14 51.71
CA ARG A 440 -9.34 -17.30 52.16
C ARG A 440 -10.23 -16.84 51.00
N LYS A 441 -9.63 -16.47 49.86
CA LYS A 441 -10.38 -16.10 48.66
C LYS A 441 -11.14 -17.31 48.11
N GLY A 442 -10.43 -18.41 47.95
CA GLY A 442 -10.96 -19.65 47.36
C GLY A 442 -11.49 -19.42 45.94
N GLY A 443 -12.47 -20.22 45.55
CA GLY A 443 -13.15 -20.12 44.25
C GLY A 443 -14.09 -18.92 44.10
N ARG A 444 -13.84 -17.78 44.75
CA ARG A 444 -14.65 -16.55 44.67
C ARG A 444 -13.87 -15.39 44.07
N THR A 445 -14.52 -14.27 43.72
CA THR A 445 -13.80 -13.05 43.35
C THR A 445 -13.23 -12.34 44.58
N ALA A 446 -12.26 -11.45 44.39
CA ALA A 446 -11.69 -10.67 45.50
C ALA A 446 -12.77 -9.83 46.24
N PHE A 447 -13.74 -9.27 45.51
CA PHE A 447 -14.87 -8.55 46.10
C PHE A 447 -15.78 -9.44 46.93
N ASP A 448 -16.19 -10.60 46.40
CA ASP A 448 -17.06 -11.54 47.12
C ASP A 448 -16.39 -12.12 48.37
N ALA A 449 -15.06 -12.20 48.36
CA ALA A 449 -14.25 -12.60 49.51
C ALA A 449 -13.96 -11.43 50.49
N GLY A 450 -14.48 -10.22 50.22
CA GLY A 450 -14.23 -9.02 51.03
C GLY A 450 -12.75 -8.62 51.09
N MET A 451 -12.01 -8.88 50.01
CA MET A 451 -10.56 -8.64 49.93
C MET A 451 -10.26 -7.41 49.10
N THR A 452 -9.47 -6.49 49.68
CA THR A 452 -8.96 -5.29 49.01
C THR A 452 -7.47 -5.40 48.76
N ILE A 453 -6.95 -4.57 47.85
CA ILE A 453 -5.50 -4.45 47.64
C ILE A 453 -4.88 -3.66 48.78
N HIS A 454 -3.82 -4.21 49.39
CA HIS A 454 -3.09 -3.57 50.47
C HIS A 454 -2.34 -2.33 49.99
N ASP A 455 -2.28 -1.31 50.85
CA ASP A 455 -1.64 -0.03 50.53
C ASP A 455 -0.14 -0.19 50.22
N ASP A 456 0.58 -1.01 50.98
CA ASP A 456 2.00 -1.28 50.76
C ASP A 456 2.27 -2.00 49.44
N ALA A 457 1.39 -2.94 49.06
CA ALA A 457 1.52 -3.64 47.79
C ALA A 457 1.25 -2.71 46.61
N TYR A 458 0.27 -1.80 46.75
CA TYR A 458 0.00 -0.76 45.77
C TYR A 458 1.14 0.27 45.68
N ALA A 459 1.74 0.65 46.80
CA ALA A 459 2.89 1.56 46.86
C ALA A 459 4.11 0.93 46.16
N ALA A 460 4.42 -0.33 46.45
CA ALA A 460 5.49 -1.08 45.78
C ALA A 460 5.28 -1.12 44.25
N TYR A 461 4.03 -1.37 43.80
CA TYR A 461 3.68 -1.28 42.39
C TYR A 461 3.91 0.12 41.81
N CYS A 462 3.53 1.17 42.53
CA CYS A 462 3.79 2.54 42.09
C CYS A 462 5.29 2.86 41.96
N ASP A 463 6.12 2.37 42.88
CA ASP A 463 7.55 2.61 42.87
C ASP A 463 8.26 1.83 41.77
N TYR A 464 7.83 0.60 41.49
CA TYR A 464 8.24 -0.14 40.30
C TYR A 464 8.00 0.67 39.02
N LEU A 465 6.82 1.30 38.89
CA LEU A 465 6.52 2.12 37.70
C LEU A 465 7.38 3.38 37.60
N LYS A 466 7.78 3.99 38.72
CA LYS A 466 8.68 5.15 38.74
C LYS A 466 10.10 4.75 38.33
N ALA A 467 10.56 3.57 38.75
CA ALA A 467 11.90 3.05 38.44
C ALA A 467 12.04 2.58 36.98
N LYS A 468 10.95 2.11 36.36
CA LYS A 468 10.99 1.51 35.01
C LYS A 468 11.09 2.58 33.92
N LYS A 469 12.20 2.54 33.16
CA LYS A 469 12.45 3.46 32.02
C LYS A 469 11.42 3.35 30.89
N VAL A 470 10.83 2.17 30.69
CA VAL A 470 9.82 1.91 29.65
C VAL A 470 8.61 1.19 30.24
N LEU A 471 7.46 1.86 30.16
CA LEU A 471 6.19 1.32 30.62
C LEU A 471 5.37 0.80 29.44
N HIS A 472 4.95 -0.47 29.51
CA HIS A 472 3.83 -0.98 28.72
C HIS A 472 2.53 -0.26 29.12
N PRO A 473 1.60 0.06 28.19
CA PRO A 473 0.33 0.73 28.50
C PRO A 473 -0.52 0.03 29.57
N TYR A 474 -0.39 -1.30 29.68
CA TYR A 474 -1.10 -2.09 30.69
C TYR A 474 -0.68 -1.76 32.11
N HIS A 475 0.54 -1.24 32.33
CA HIS A 475 0.95 -0.90 33.69
C HIS A 475 0.11 0.26 34.26
N THR A 476 -0.18 1.28 33.45
CA THR A 476 -0.99 2.44 33.86
C THR A 476 -2.44 2.04 34.11
N ILE A 477 -2.97 1.15 33.28
CA ILE A 477 -4.33 0.61 33.43
C ILE A 477 -4.42 -0.23 34.72
N LYS A 478 -3.47 -1.14 34.94
CA LYS A 478 -3.40 -1.95 36.16
C LYS A 478 -3.20 -1.08 37.40
N LYS A 479 -2.43 0.01 37.33
CA LYS A 479 -2.32 1.00 38.42
C LYS A 479 -3.69 1.59 38.79
N GLY A 480 -4.44 2.07 37.81
CA GLY A 480 -5.78 2.63 38.04
C GLY A 480 -6.74 1.61 38.66
N MET A 481 -6.70 0.37 38.16
CA MET A 481 -7.48 -0.76 38.67
C MET A 481 -7.13 -1.11 40.11
N LEU A 482 -5.84 -1.31 40.41
CA LEU A 482 -5.38 -1.59 41.77
C LEU A 482 -5.79 -0.49 42.73
N ASN A 483 -5.73 0.78 42.30
CA ASN A 483 -6.17 1.91 43.13
C ASN A 483 -7.67 1.86 43.48
N LEU A 484 -8.51 1.38 42.57
CA LEU A 484 -9.95 1.20 42.81
C LEU A 484 -10.23 -0.02 43.69
N LEU A 485 -9.43 -1.09 43.57
CA LEU A 485 -9.52 -2.30 44.40
C LEU A 485 -9.00 -2.11 45.85
N ARG A 486 -8.40 -0.95 46.18
CA ARG A 486 -8.01 -0.62 47.56
C ARG A 486 -9.20 -0.33 48.48
N ARG A 487 -10.33 0.09 47.92
CA ARG A 487 -11.50 0.51 48.69
C ARG A 487 -12.67 -0.41 48.40
N SER A 488 -13.32 -0.93 49.45
CA SER A 488 -14.49 -1.82 49.34
C SER A 488 -15.62 -1.20 48.52
N ALA A 489 -15.94 0.08 48.76
CA ALA A 489 -16.99 0.82 48.06
C ALA A 489 -16.78 0.99 46.54
N THR A 490 -15.53 0.88 46.05
CA THR A 490 -15.22 0.97 44.61
C THR A 490 -14.77 -0.36 44.02
N SER A 491 -14.70 -1.43 44.82
CA SER A 491 -14.19 -2.74 44.41
C SER A 491 -15.09 -3.41 43.38
N GLU A 492 -16.42 -3.30 43.54
CA GLU A 492 -17.40 -3.78 42.56
C GLU A 492 -17.26 -3.04 41.22
N ARG A 493 -17.16 -1.70 41.26
CA ARG A 493 -16.92 -0.88 40.06
C ARG A 493 -15.56 -1.16 39.42
N ALA A 494 -14.53 -1.42 40.21
CA ALA A 494 -13.21 -1.81 39.73
C ALA A 494 -13.26 -3.14 38.98
N GLN A 495 -14.01 -4.10 39.52
CA GLN A 495 -14.29 -5.38 38.89
C GLN A 495 -15.06 -5.20 37.59
N GLN A 496 -16.17 -4.46 37.58
CA GLN A 496 -16.92 -4.14 36.36
C GLN A 496 -16.02 -3.48 35.30
N LEU A 497 -15.12 -2.57 35.72
CA LEU A 497 -14.12 -1.97 34.85
C LEU A 497 -13.10 -2.97 34.33
N ILE A 498 -12.66 -3.99 35.08
CA ILE A 498 -11.79 -5.07 34.55
C ILE A 498 -12.51 -5.84 33.44
N GLY A 499 -13.79 -6.16 33.64
CA GLY A 499 -14.63 -6.79 32.62
C GLY A 499 -14.81 -5.89 31.38
N MET A 500 -15.13 -4.61 31.59
CA MET A 500 -15.27 -3.62 30.53
C MET A 500 -13.95 -3.28 29.85
N ILE A 501 -12.81 -3.31 30.53
CA ILE A 501 -11.47 -3.07 29.98
C ILE A 501 -11.05 -4.31 29.18
N ALA A 502 -11.44 -5.52 29.58
CA ALA A 502 -11.27 -6.72 28.77
C ALA A 502 -12.12 -6.67 27.49
N ASP A 503 -13.34 -6.11 27.54
CA ASP A 503 -14.24 -5.92 26.40
C ASP A 503 -13.88 -4.68 25.55
N ASN A 504 -13.35 -3.62 26.17
CA ASN A 504 -12.89 -2.41 25.50
C ASN A 504 -11.45 -2.52 25.01
N LEU A 505 -10.57 -3.35 25.56
CA LEU A 505 -9.31 -3.69 24.87
C LEU A 505 -9.60 -4.48 23.59
N VAL A 506 -10.72 -5.22 23.57
CA VAL A 506 -11.27 -5.79 22.35
C VAL A 506 -11.86 -4.69 21.45
N SER A 507 -12.56 -3.67 21.95
CA SER A 507 -13.19 -2.61 21.14
C SER A 507 -12.27 -1.44 20.69
N ILE A 508 -11.39 -0.93 21.58
CA ILE A 508 -10.38 0.14 21.45
C ILE A 508 -9.19 -0.31 20.59
N THR A 509 -9.35 -1.39 19.84
CA THR A 509 -8.55 -1.66 18.63
C THR A 509 -8.86 -0.73 17.45
N ALA A 510 -9.47 0.42 17.73
CA ALA A 510 -9.95 1.40 16.76
C ALA A 510 -8.84 2.15 15.98
N THR A 511 -7.56 2.00 16.33
CA THR A 511 -6.43 2.57 15.56
C THR A 511 -5.48 1.50 15.05
N GLN A 512 -5.99 0.63 14.19
CA GLN A 512 -5.21 -0.32 13.41
C GLN A 512 -4.85 0.25 12.04
N ARG A 513 -3.55 0.37 11.70
CA ARG A 513 -3.11 0.91 10.40
C ARG A 513 -3.05 -0.13 9.28
N ALA A 514 -3.14 -1.44 9.54
CA ALA A 514 -3.03 -2.48 8.50
C ALA A 514 -4.24 -3.43 8.35
N PRO A 515 -4.80 -4.07 9.41
CA PRO A 515 -5.91 -5.03 9.26
C PRO A 515 -7.21 -4.41 8.74
N ARG A 516 -7.62 -3.25 9.30
CA ARG A 516 -8.81 -2.51 8.84
C ARG A 516 -8.71 -2.07 7.37
N PRO A 517 -7.58 -1.48 6.94
CA PRO A 517 -7.38 -1.19 5.53
C PRO A 517 -7.41 -2.42 4.62
N LEU A 518 -6.91 -3.58 5.08
CA LEU A 518 -6.94 -4.81 4.30
C LEU A 518 -8.36 -5.33 4.08
N GLY A 519 -9.14 -5.50 5.15
CA GLY A 519 -10.52 -5.99 5.04
C GLY A 519 -11.38 -5.10 4.13
N ARG A 520 -11.27 -3.78 4.30
CA ARG A 520 -11.95 -2.79 3.43
C ARG A 520 -11.46 -2.80 1.99
N TYR A 521 -10.14 -2.94 1.78
CA TYR A 521 -9.55 -3.06 0.45
C TYR A 521 -10.08 -4.30 -0.29
N LEU A 522 -10.08 -5.45 0.38
CA LEU A 522 -10.59 -6.70 -0.20
C LEU A 522 -12.08 -6.65 -0.47
N ALA A 523 -12.89 -6.13 0.46
CA ALA A 523 -14.32 -5.96 0.22
C ALA A 523 -14.62 -5.03 -0.97
N THR A 524 -13.83 -3.96 -1.14
CA THR A 524 -13.93 -3.07 -2.31
C THR A 524 -13.62 -3.86 -3.59
N LYS A 525 -12.54 -4.66 -3.59
CA LYS A 525 -12.12 -5.43 -4.75
C LYS A 525 -13.07 -6.57 -5.12
N ILE A 526 -13.61 -7.27 -4.12
CA ILE A 526 -14.63 -8.30 -4.31
C ILE A 526 -15.88 -7.65 -4.91
N SER A 527 -16.37 -6.56 -4.31
CA SER A 527 -17.53 -5.83 -4.84
C SER A 527 -17.34 -5.32 -6.27
N GLU A 528 -16.16 -4.80 -6.62
CA GLU A 528 -15.82 -4.41 -8.00
C GLU A 528 -15.83 -5.59 -8.98
N ARG A 529 -15.56 -6.81 -8.51
CA ARG A 529 -15.42 -8.02 -9.34
C ARG A 529 -16.71 -8.83 -9.46
N THR A 530 -17.47 -8.95 -8.37
CA THR A 530 -18.67 -9.79 -8.27
C THR A 530 -19.96 -8.98 -8.26
N GLY A 531 -19.90 -7.66 -8.12
CA GLY A 531 -21.07 -6.79 -7.92
C GLY A 531 -21.63 -6.81 -6.49
N GLN A 532 -21.24 -7.78 -5.67
CA GLN A 532 -21.73 -7.95 -4.29
C GLN A 532 -20.63 -7.63 -3.28
N ARG A 533 -20.96 -6.81 -2.28
CA ARG A 533 -20.01 -6.45 -1.23
C ARG A 533 -20.06 -7.47 -0.08
N PRO A 534 -18.93 -8.09 0.31
CA PRO A 534 -18.91 -9.02 1.42
C PRO A 534 -19.01 -8.30 2.76
N GLU A 535 -19.57 -8.97 3.76
CA GLU A 535 -19.52 -8.55 5.17
C GLU A 535 -18.06 -8.57 5.65
N ILE A 536 -17.63 -7.52 6.36
CA ILE A 536 -16.29 -7.45 6.93
C ILE A 536 -16.39 -7.66 8.44
N ALA A 537 -15.73 -8.69 8.95
CA ALA A 537 -15.61 -8.93 10.38
C ALA A 537 -14.14 -8.87 10.84
N PHE A 538 -13.93 -8.42 12.07
CA PHE A 538 -12.60 -8.36 12.69
C PHE A 538 -12.65 -9.09 14.02
N ARG A 539 -11.90 -10.19 14.17
CA ARG A 539 -11.86 -10.98 15.43
C ARG A 539 -10.52 -10.81 16.15
N ALA A 540 -10.54 -10.96 17.47
CA ALA A 540 -9.35 -10.87 18.29
C ALA A 540 -8.61 -12.22 18.32
N GLY A 541 -7.27 -12.20 18.25
CA GLY A 541 -6.46 -13.43 18.30
C GLY A 541 -6.65 -14.26 19.58
N ARG A 542 -7.09 -13.64 20.68
CA ARG A 542 -7.44 -14.35 21.93
C ARG A 542 -8.60 -15.33 21.75
N HIS A 543 -9.57 -14.97 20.91
CA HIS A 543 -10.71 -15.84 20.60
C HIS A 543 -10.27 -17.01 19.73
N THR A 544 -9.41 -16.76 18.74
CA THR A 544 -8.79 -17.83 17.92
C THR A 544 -8.04 -18.84 18.80
N ALA A 545 -7.28 -18.37 19.81
CA ALA A 545 -6.60 -19.25 20.76
C ALA A 545 -7.57 -20.09 21.60
N LEU A 546 -8.68 -19.50 22.07
CA LEU A 546 -9.73 -20.20 22.81
C LEU A 546 -10.39 -21.29 21.95
N TYR A 547 -10.88 -20.94 20.76
CA TYR A 547 -11.49 -21.92 19.85
C TYR A 547 -10.52 -23.05 19.50
N ARG A 548 -9.24 -22.73 19.29
CA ARG A 548 -8.22 -23.73 19.03
C ARG A 548 -8.01 -24.67 20.22
N SER A 549 -8.05 -24.20 21.46
CA SER A 549 -7.94 -25.11 22.62
C SER A 549 -9.09 -26.12 22.71
N VAL A 550 -10.25 -25.81 22.13
CA VAL A 550 -11.41 -26.69 22.08
C VAL A 550 -11.36 -27.65 20.89
N ILE A 551 -11.01 -27.13 19.71
CA ILE A 551 -11.01 -27.89 18.44
C ILE A 551 -9.74 -28.74 18.30
N LEU A 552 -8.62 -28.25 18.84
CA LEU A 552 -7.27 -28.81 18.71
C LEU A 552 -6.61 -28.91 20.10
N PRO A 553 -7.15 -29.75 21.02
CA PRO A 553 -6.66 -29.82 22.39
C PRO A 553 -5.21 -30.35 22.50
N SER A 554 -4.81 -31.22 21.58
CA SER A 554 -3.47 -31.83 21.55
C SER A 554 -2.44 -31.04 20.72
N TYR A 555 -2.83 -29.90 20.15
CA TYR A 555 -1.97 -29.12 19.25
C TYR A 555 -1.21 -28.04 20.03
N ASP A 556 0.10 -28.24 20.20
CA ASP A 556 0.96 -27.21 20.80
C ASP A 556 1.48 -26.22 19.75
N LYS A 557 1.08 -24.95 19.89
CA LYS A 557 1.54 -23.86 19.01
C LYS A 557 3.01 -23.51 19.23
N ALA A 558 3.53 -23.69 20.45
CA ALA A 558 4.92 -23.39 20.77
C ALA A 558 5.82 -24.40 20.07
N GLU A 559 5.55 -25.70 20.21
CA GLU A 559 6.28 -26.76 19.50
C GLU A 559 6.19 -26.60 17.98
N ALA A 560 5.00 -26.34 17.44
CA ALA A 560 4.83 -26.10 15.99
C ALA A 560 5.63 -24.88 15.49
N ARG A 561 5.89 -23.88 16.34
CA ARG A 561 6.72 -22.72 16.00
C ARG A 561 8.21 -23.02 16.10
N GLU A 562 8.62 -23.80 17.09
CA GLU A 562 10.00 -24.27 17.23
C GLU A 562 10.41 -25.18 16.07
N ALA A 563 9.46 -25.98 15.59
CA ALA A 563 9.61 -26.81 14.39
C ALA A 563 9.53 -26.02 13.05
N ASP A 564 9.31 -24.70 13.09
CA ASP A 564 9.03 -23.83 11.92
C ASP A 564 7.92 -24.37 11.00
N ASP A 565 6.90 -25.01 11.58
CA ASP A 565 5.77 -25.56 10.86
C ASP A 565 4.86 -24.42 10.35
N LEU A 566 4.95 -24.15 9.05
CA LEU A 566 4.21 -23.09 8.38
C LEU A 566 2.69 -23.35 8.32
N ARG A 567 2.21 -24.55 8.64
CA ARG A 567 0.76 -24.87 8.68
C ARG A 567 0.05 -24.13 9.79
N ASN A 568 0.74 -23.76 10.87
CA ASN A 568 0.15 -23.10 12.04
C ASN A 568 -0.64 -21.82 11.72
N HIS A 569 -0.16 -21.00 10.78
CA HIS A 569 -0.82 -19.78 10.33
C HIS A 569 -2.09 -20.05 9.51
N ALA A 570 -2.05 -21.09 8.68
CA ALA A 570 -3.24 -21.54 7.94
C ALA A 570 -4.29 -22.13 8.90
N VAL A 571 -3.88 -22.89 9.93
CA VAL A 571 -4.76 -23.40 10.98
C VAL A 571 -5.45 -22.25 11.74
N ASP A 572 -4.70 -21.23 12.16
CA ASP A 572 -5.29 -20.06 12.82
C ASP A 572 -6.29 -19.33 11.90
N ALA A 573 -6.00 -19.25 10.59
CA ALA A 573 -6.91 -18.69 9.60
C ALA A 573 -8.18 -19.56 9.39
N ILE A 574 -8.08 -20.89 9.44
CA ILE A 574 -9.25 -21.79 9.37
C ILE A 574 -10.16 -21.54 10.56
N VAL A 575 -9.62 -21.62 11.79
CA VAL A 575 -10.38 -21.40 13.03
C VAL A 575 -11.05 -20.01 13.02
N LEU A 576 -10.36 -19.01 12.49
CA LEU A 576 -10.88 -17.65 12.32
C LEU A 576 -12.05 -17.58 11.32
N GLY A 577 -12.02 -18.40 10.26
CA GLY A 577 -13.01 -18.42 9.18
C GLY A 577 -14.25 -19.25 9.47
N CYS A 578 -14.16 -20.25 10.35
CA CYS A 578 -15.30 -21.05 10.76
C CYS A 578 -16.38 -20.21 11.45
N ARG A 579 -17.65 -20.50 11.13
CA ARG A 579 -18.82 -19.96 11.85
C ARG A 579 -18.99 -20.69 13.18
N LEU A 580 -18.12 -20.37 14.11
CA LEU A 580 -18.16 -20.91 15.47
C LEU A 580 -19.11 -20.08 16.36
N PRO A 581 -19.77 -20.72 17.34
CA PRO A 581 -20.56 -20.05 18.37
C PRO A 581 -19.79 -18.91 19.03
N SER A 582 -20.44 -17.77 19.26
CA SER A 582 -19.78 -16.58 19.79
C SER A 582 -19.20 -16.82 21.18
N ALA A 583 -17.87 -16.78 21.31
CA ALA A 583 -17.19 -16.72 22.60
C ALA A 583 -17.66 -15.51 23.43
N SER A 584 -18.05 -14.42 22.78
CA SER A 584 -18.56 -13.24 23.48
C SER A 584 -19.94 -13.43 24.10
N ALA A 585 -20.73 -14.42 23.67
CA ALA A 585 -21.99 -14.75 24.34
C ALA A 585 -21.74 -15.39 25.72
N LEU A 586 -20.71 -16.23 25.85
CA LEU A 586 -20.20 -16.68 27.16
C LEU A 586 -19.60 -15.50 27.94
N GLU A 587 -18.82 -14.63 27.29
CA GLU A 587 -18.25 -13.44 27.94
C GLU A 587 -19.31 -12.45 28.42
N ASN A 588 -20.51 -12.41 27.82
CA ASN A 588 -21.58 -11.49 28.19
C ASN A 588 -22.47 -12.03 29.30
N ARG A 589 -22.56 -13.36 29.46
CA ARG A 589 -23.37 -14.04 30.50
C ARG A 589 -22.56 -14.32 31.78
N LYS A 590 -21.51 -13.54 32.03
CA LYS A 590 -20.48 -13.69 33.09
C LYS A 590 -20.96 -14.14 34.49
N TRP A 591 -22.23 -13.95 34.87
CA TRP A 591 -22.77 -14.26 36.20
C TRP A 591 -23.77 -15.43 36.23
N THR A 592 -24.21 -15.91 35.07
CA THR A 592 -25.18 -17.02 34.94
C THR A 592 -24.65 -18.18 34.11
N THR A 593 -23.40 -18.08 33.63
CA THR A 593 -22.76 -19.12 32.82
C THR A 593 -22.30 -20.26 33.72
N SER A 594 -23.05 -21.35 33.73
CA SER A 594 -22.72 -22.58 34.45
C SER A 594 -21.62 -23.38 33.76
N ARG A 595 -21.02 -24.36 34.47
CA ARG A 595 -20.14 -25.37 33.86
C ARG A 595 -20.82 -26.06 32.67
N ASP A 596 -22.12 -26.33 32.79
CA ASP A 596 -22.91 -26.97 31.74
C ASP A 596 -23.15 -26.06 30.54
N ASP A 597 -23.21 -24.74 30.73
CA ASP A 597 -23.24 -23.78 29.60
C ASP A 597 -21.91 -23.76 28.85
N VAL A 598 -20.78 -23.86 29.56
CA VAL A 598 -19.45 -23.94 28.95
C VAL A 598 -19.27 -25.26 28.20
N LEU A 599 -19.66 -26.38 28.80
CA LEU A 599 -19.60 -27.70 28.15
C LEU A 599 -20.50 -27.74 26.91
N ARG A 600 -21.75 -27.25 27.00
CA ARG A 600 -22.65 -27.13 25.85
C ARG A 600 -22.07 -26.23 24.76
N TRP A 601 -21.47 -25.10 25.13
CA TRP A 601 -20.80 -24.24 24.15
C TRP A 601 -19.59 -24.93 23.51
N MET A 602 -18.77 -25.64 24.28
CA MET A 602 -17.64 -26.41 23.76
C MET A 602 -18.10 -27.50 22.79
N GLU A 603 -19.20 -28.18 23.12
CA GLU A 603 -19.84 -29.17 22.26
C GLU A 603 -20.36 -28.53 20.97
N SER A 604 -21.09 -27.42 21.04
CA SER A 604 -21.52 -26.65 19.86
C SER A 604 -20.35 -26.14 19.02
N VAL A 605 -19.21 -25.81 19.64
CA VAL A 605 -17.97 -25.44 18.93
C VAL A 605 -17.38 -26.64 18.21
N LYS A 606 -17.39 -27.84 18.81
CA LYS A 606 -16.93 -29.09 18.19
C LYS A 606 -17.84 -29.54 17.06
N GLU A 607 -19.16 -29.44 17.23
CA GLU A 607 -20.15 -29.73 16.18
C GLU A 607 -19.98 -28.79 14.97
N ALA A 608 -19.71 -27.51 15.24
CA ALA A 608 -19.43 -26.54 14.20
C ALA A 608 -17.99 -26.63 13.68
N ALA A 609 -17.09 -27.40 14.29
CA ALA A 609 -15.71 -27.48 13.84
C ALA A 609 -15.63 -28.15 12.44
N PRO A 610 -14.58 -27.85 11.67
CA PRO A 610 -14.32 -28.63 10.47
C PRO A 610 -13.97 -30.08 10.83
N ALA A 611 -14.21 -31.00 9.90
CA ALA A 611 -13.72 -32.37 10.02
C ALA A 611 -12.20 -32.38 10.27
N MET A 612 -11.71 -33.43 10.93
CA MET A 612 -10.30 -33.54 11.32
C MET A 612 -9.59 -34.61 10.49
N GLN A 613 -8.33 -34.36 10.15
CA GLN A 613 -7.43 -35.29 9.47
C GLN A 613 -6.05 -35.22 10.15
N ASP A 614 -5.57 -36.34 10.70
CA ASP A 614 -4.28 -36.45 11.40
C ASP A 614 -4.03 -35.35 12.44
N GLY A 615 -5.07 -35.04 13.23
CA GLY A 615 -4.99 -34.05 14.31
C GLY A 615 -5.04 -32.58 13.86
N LEU A 616 -5.27 -32.29 12.58
CA LEU A 616 -5.48 -30.95 12.03
C LEU A 616 -6.82 -30.84 11.29
N PRO A 617 -7.36 -29.62 11.08
CA PRO A 617 -8.54 -29.45 10.24
C PRO A 617 -8.34 -30.03 8.84
N ALA A 618 -9.27 -30.86 8.40
CA ALA A 618 -9.29 -31.42 7.06
C ALA A 618 -9.50 -30.30 6.03
N VAL A 619 -8.60 -30.23 5.06
CA VAL A 619 -8.66 -29.28 3.95
C VAL A 619 -8.96 -30.06 2.68
N GLU A 620 -9.91 -29.57 1.88
CA GLU A 620 -10.27 -30.17 0.60
C GLU A 620 -9.04 -30.31 -0.30
N SER A 621 -8.92 -31.48 -0.93
CA SER A 621 -7.86 -31.72 -1.89
C SER A 621 -8.07 -30.84 -3.12
N VAL A 622 -7.19 -29.87 -3.30
CA VAL A 622 -7.15 -29.03 -4.50
C VAL A 622 -5.95 -29.41 -5.35
N VAL A 623 -6.09 -29.27 -6.67
CA VAL A 623 -4.95 -29.44 -7.58
C VAL A 623 -3.92 -28.38 -7.26
N VAL A 624 -2.86 -28.76 -6.53
CA VAL A 624 -1.79 -27.87 -6.10
C VAL A 624 -1.23 -27.14 -7.30
N VAL A 625 -0.92 -25.87 -7.10
CA VAL A 625 -0.33 -25.05 -8.13
C VAL A 625 1.18 -25.14 -8.08
N PRO A 626 1.84 -26.02 -8.86
CA PRO A 626 3.22 -26.33 -8.58
C PRO A 626 4.07 -25.04 -8.65
N HIS A 627 5.09 -24.96 -7.78
CA HIS A 627 6.09 -23.89 -7.68
C HIS A 627 5.55 -22.48 -7.35
N PHE A 628 4.24 -22.30 -7.26
CA PHE A 628 3.61 -21.15 -6.61
C PHE A 628 3.07 -21.58 -5.24
N GLU A 629 2.37 -22.71 -5.22
CA GLU A 629 1.93 -23.45 -4.05
C GLU A 629 2.90 -24.60 -3.80
N THR A 630 3.31 -24.76 -2.55
CA THR A 630 4.04 -25.93 -2.06
C THR A 630 3.14 -26.63 -1.06
N ASP A 631 2.88 -27.92 -1.28
CA ASP A 631 2.13 -28.74 -0.35
C ASP A 631 2.95 -28.91 0.94
N ALA A 632 2.34 -28.57 2.07
CA ALA A 632 2.90 -28.72 3.41
C ALA A 632 2.37 -29.99 4.11
N GLY A 633 1.65 -30.85 3.39
CA GLY A 633 0.98 -32.04 3.90
C GLY A 633 -0.45 -31.75 4.33
N LEU A 634 -1.30 -32.78 4.30
CA LEU A 634 -2.73 -32.70 4.67
C LEU A 634 -3.50 -31.62 3.87
N ASN A 635 -3.12 -31.43 2.60
CA ASN A 635 -3.66 -30.41 1.68
C ASN A 635 -3.43 -28.95 2.10
N TYR A 636 -2.58 -28.69 3.10
CA TYR A 636 -2.18 -27.33 3.46
C TYR A 636 -1.15 -26.78 2.48
N ILE A 637 -1.29 -25.51 2.11
CA ILE A 637 -0.46 -24.90 1.08
C ILE A 637 0.47 -23.82 1.67
N THR A 638 1.69 -23.72 1.17
CA THR A 638 2.59 -22.59 1.45
C THR A 638 2.95 -21.84 0.18
N ILE A 639 3.04 -20.51 0.26
CA ILE A 639 3.26 -19.63 -0.89
C ILE A 639 4.27 -18.55 -0.51
N ALA A 640 5.36 -18.41 -1.25
CA ALA A 640 6.29 -17.29 -1.05
C ALA A 640 5.71 -15.98 -1.62
N LEU A 641 5.75 -14.86 -0.87
CA LEU A 641 5.29 -13.55 -1.36
C LEU A 641 6.07 -13.10 -2.62
N SER A 642 7.31 -13.55 -2.77
CA SER A 642 8.14 -13.33 -3.97
C SER A 642 7.57 -14.04 -5.22
N ALA A 643 6.82 -15.13 -5.06
CA ALA A 643 6.13 -15.84 -6.14
C ALA A 643 5.03 -14.98 -6.79
N PHE A 644 4.52 -13.94 -6.09
CA PHE A 644 3.55 -13.00 -6.65
C PHE A 644 4.15 -11.91 -7.54
N ASN A 645 5.48 -11.90 -7.77
CA ASN A 645 6.14 -10.95 -8.68
C ASN A 645 5.82 -11.17 -10.17
N TRP A 646 4.92 -12.09 -10.49
CA TRP A 646 4.81 -12.66 -11.83
C TRP A 646 3.92 -11.87 -12.79
N ASN A 647 3.35 -10.75 -12.35
CA ASN A 647 2.55 -9.86 -13.20
C ASN A 647 2.82 -8.37 -12.94
N ARG A 648 4.01 -7.89 -13.32
CA ARG A 648 4.14 -6.50 -13.78
C ARG A 648 3.58 -6.49 -15.19
N LYS A 649 2.42 -5.84 -15.42
CA LYS A 649 1.76 -5.65 -16.74
C LYS A 649 2.72 -5.88 -17.92
N ARG A 650 2.72 -7.09 -18.48
CA ARG A 650 3.37 -7.43 -19.74
C ARG A 650 2.39 -8.31 -20.51
N LYS A 651 1.75 -7.71 -21.51
CA LYS A 651 0.89 -8.44 -22.44
C LYS A 651 1.78 -9.37 -23.29
N ALA A 652 1.28 -10.59 -23.50
CA ALA A 652 1.60 -11.54 -24.58
C ALA A 652 2.95 -12.26 -24.58
N ALA A 653 2.94 -13.52 -24.11
CA ALA A 653 3.50 -14.65 -24.85
C ALA A 653 3.08 -16.01 -24.28
N HIS A 654 2.71 -16.07 -23.00
CA HIS A 654 2.10 -17.24 -22.38
C HIS A 654 0.90 -16.72 -21.59
N LYS A 655 -0.32 -17.21 -21.85
CA LYS A 655 -1.43 -17.02 -20.89
C LYS A 655 -1.03 -17.86 -19.68
N LEU A 656 -0.37 -17.20 -18.74
CA LEU A 656 -0.14 -17.78 -17.43
C LEU A 656 -1.33 -17.38 -16.56
N ASP A 657 -1.78 -18.31 -15.74
CA ASP A 657 -2.74 -17.99 -14.70
C ASP A 657 -2.09 -17.03 -13.67
N PRO A 658 -2.85 -16.52 -12.68
CA PRO A 658 -2.32 -15.65 -11.62
C PRO A 658 -1.12 -16.23 -10.84
N PHE A 659 -0.81 -17.51 -11.02
CA PHE A 659 0.24 -18.26 -10.36
C PHE A 659 1.45 -18.57 -11.24
N GLY A 660 1.44 -18.12 -12.50
CA GLY A 660 2.57 -18.35 -13.39
C GLY A 660 2.60 -19.74 -14.02
N LYS A 661 1.52 -20.52 -13.90
CA LYS A 661 1.40 -21.82 -14.56
C LYS A 661 1.03 -21.67 -16.01
N THR A 662 1.49 -22.63 -16.80
CA THR A 662 0.97 -22.89 -18.14
C THR A 662 -0.43 -23.51 -18.05
N ALA A 663 -1.18 -23.57 -19.17
CA ALA A 663 -2.47 -24.24 -19.22
C ALA A 663 -2.42 -25.74 -18.82
N ALA A 664 -1.22 -26.34 -18.87
CA ALA A 664 -0.95 -27.72 -18.46
C ALA A 664 -0.42 -27.84 -17.00
N GLY A 665 -0.55 -26.78 -16.18
CA GLY A 665 -0.21 -26.83 -14.76
C GLY A 665 1.29 -26.75 -14.42
N ILE A 666 2.18 -26.64 -15.40
CA ILE A 666 3.64 -26.64 -15.17
C ILE A 666 4.17 -25.22 -14.90
N PRO A 667 5.09 -25.03 -13.94
CA PRO A 667 5.54 -23.71 -13.49
C PRO A 667 7.01 -23.41 -13.89
N MET A 668 7.33 -22.12 -14.11
CA MET A 668 8.57 -21.74 -14.81
C MET A 668 9.28 -20.51 -14.24
N LYS A 669 10.52 -20.66 -13.76
CA LYS A 669 11.33 -19.56 -13.21
C LYS A 669 12.16 -18.87 -14.31
N ARG A 670 12.38 -17.56 -14.21
CA ARG A 670 13.34 -16.83 -15.07
C ARG A 670 14.69 -16.75 -14.36
N MET A 671 15.74 -17.31 -14.95
CA MET A 671 17.12 -17.24 -14.47
C MET A 671 17.93 -16.27 -15.34
N PRO A 672 18.82 -15.43 -14.78
CA PRO A 672 19.72 -14.59 -15.58
C PRO A 672 20.59 -15.43 -16.52
N ALA A 673 20.79 -14.95 -17.75
CA ALA A 673 21.54 -15.70 -18.76
C ALA A 673 23.01 -15.96 -18.35
N ALA A 674 23.67 -15.00 -17.71
CA ALA A 674 25.03 -15.16 -17.19
C ALA A 674 25.16 -16.32 -16.19
N THR A 675 24.17 -16.50 -15.31
CA THR A 675 24.13 -17.60 -14.35
C THR A 675 23.98 -18.95 -15.05
N VAL A 676 23.17 -19.02 -16.11
CA VAL A 676 23.01 -20.24 -16.91
C VAL A 676 24.31 -20.60 -17.63
N LEU A 677 25.00 -19.62 -18.23
CA LEU A 677 26.31 -19.84 -18.87
C LEU A 677 27.36 -20.35 -17.89
N ALA A 678 27.47 -19.72 -16.71
CA ALA A 678 28.41 -20.15 -15.68
C ALA A 678 28.19 -21.60 -15.24
N ASN A 679 26.92 -22.07 -15.20
CA ASN A 679 26.61 -23.45 -14.86
C ASN A 679 26.95 -24.44 -15.98
N LEU A 680 26.85 -24.02 -17.25
CA LEU A 680 27.21 -24.86 -18.41
C LEU A 680 28.73 -25.09 -18.53
N LEU A 681 29.55 -24.15 -18.04
CA LEU A 681 31.01 -24.21 -18.12
C LEU A 681 31.69 -24.85 -16.88
N LYS A 682 30.92 -25.17 -15.83
CA LYS A 682 31.48 -25.56 -14.52
C LYS A 682 31.94 -27.04 -14.43
N GLY A 683 31.47 -27.91 -15.34
CA GLY A 683 31.76 -29.34 -15.36
C GLY A 683 30.59 -30.17 -15.90
N GLU A 684 30.85 -31.41 -16.31
CA GLU A 684 29.90 -32.24 -17.08
C GLU A 684 28.56 -32.44 -16.36
N LYS A 685 28.62 -32.83 -15.08
CA LYS A 685 27.43 -33.09 -14.26
C LYS A 685 26.56 -31.83 -14.12
N GLN A 686 27.15 -30.66 -13.95
CA GLN A 686 26.43 -29.39 -13.80
C GLN A 686 25.85 -28.90 -15.13
N ARG A 687 26.57 -29.13 -16.22
CA ARG A 687 26.15 -28.83 -17.59
C ARG A 687 24.88 -29.59 -17.97
N ASP A 688 24.87 -30.91 -17.83
CA ASP A 688 23.70 -31.74 -18.19
C ASP A 688 22.48 -31.37 -17.36
N ASN A 689 22.73 -31.14 -16.08
CA ASN A 689 21.75 -30.66 -15.15
C ASN A 689 21.11 -29.33 -15.61
N GLN A 690 21.93 -28.37 -15.99
CA GLN A 690 21.44 -27.08 -16.46
C GLN A 690 20.64 -27.21 -17.76
N ILE A 691 21.06 -28.10 -18.67
CA ILE A 691 20.38 -28.38 -19.94
C ILE A 691 18.98 -28.99 -19.69
N ASP A 692 18.87 -29.97 -18.79
CA ASP A 692 17.61 -30.66 -18.48
C ASP A 692 16.47 -29.73 -18.06
N VAL A 693 16.83 -28.62 -17.40
CA VAL A 693 15.86 -27.69 -16.83
C VAL A 693 15.58 -26.49 -17.70
N ILE A 694 16.23 -26.35 -18.85
CA ILE A 694 15.84 -25.34 -19.84
C ILE A 694 14.46 -25.72 -20.39
N ALA A 695 13.48 -24.83 -20.25
CA ALA A 695 12.10 -25.07 -20.68
C ALA A 695 11.94 -24.97 -22.21
N HIS A 696 12.94 -24.42 -22.91
CA HIS A 696 12.92 -24.24 -24.36
C HIS A 696 13.43 -25.49 -25.09
N ARG A 697 12.50 -26.24 -25.71
CA ARG A 697 12.77 -27.53 -26.39
C ARG A 697 13.96 -27.49 -27.35
N THR A 698 13.94 -26.58 -28.33
CA THR A 698 14.98 -26.56 -29.37
C THR A 698 16.33 -26.06 -28.86
N LEU A 699 16.34 -25.25 -27.79
CA LEU A 699 17.60 -24.86 -27.14
C LEU A 699 18.19 -26.06 -26.42
N ARG A 700 17.35 -26.78 -25.66
CA ARG A 700 17.76 -27.98 -24.94
C ARG A 700 18.29 -29.05 -25.90
N GLU A 701 17.59 -29.33 -27.00
CA GLU A 701 18.03 -30.27 -28.04
C GLU A 701 19.36 -29.83 -28.69
N SER A 702 19.52 -28.54 -29.00
CA SER A 702 20.76 -28.02 -29.57
C SER A 702 21.96 -28.12 -28.61
N LEU A 703 21.75 -27.96 -27.30
CA LEU A 703 22.80 -28.10 -26.29
C LEU A 703 23.16 -29.56 -26.00
N LEU A 704 22.19 -30.48 -26.11
CA LEU A 704 22.45 -31.91 -26.03
C LEU A 704 23.25 -32.41 -27.24
N ALA A 705 22.96 -31.89 -28.43
CA ALA A 705 23.68 -32.25 -29.66
C ALA A 705 25.12 -31.70 -29.71
N ASN A 706 25.40 -30.61 -28.98
CA ASN A 706 26.72 -29.97 -28.93
C ASN A 706 27.20 -29.86 -27.47
N ARG A 707 27.32 -31.02 -26.81
CA ARG A 707 27.51 -31.12 -25.36
C ARG A 707 28.88 -30.61 -24.91
N ASP A 708 29.94 -30.85 -25.68
CA ASP A 708 31.30 -30.46 -25.32
C ASP A 708 31.55 -28.95 -25.51
N THR A 709 30.84 -28.34 -26.47
CA THR A 709 30.87 -26.90 -26.75
C THR A 709 29.61 -26.18 -26.22
N ALA A 710 28.93 -26.73 -25.20
CA ALA A 710 27.61 -26.26 -24.77
C ALA A 710 27.60 -24.79 -24.32
N GLY A 711 28.67 -24.28 -23.72
CA GLY A 711 28.78 -22.88 -23.32
C GLY A 711 28.83 -21.94 -24.52
N GLU A 712 29.66 -22.25 -25.52
CA GLU A 712 29.74 -21.52 -26.79
C GLU A 712 28.42 -21.64 -27.56
N THR A 713 27.87 -22.84 -27.66
CA THR A 713 26.58 -23.12 -28.31
C THR A 713 25.45 -22.33 -27.64
N PHE A 714 25.46 -22.20 -26.30
CA PHE A 714 24.48 -21.42 -25.56
C PHE A 714 24.64 -19.91 -25.80
N VAL A 715 25.87 -19.39 -25.79
CA VAL A 715 26.14 -17.97 -26.10
C VAL A 715 25.81 -17.68 -27.55
N LEU A 716 26.15 -18.55 -28.49
CA LEU A 716 25.79 -18.45 -29.90
C LEU A 716 24.27 -18.52 -30.07
N TRP A 717 23.58 -19.40 -29.36
CA TRP A 717 22.12 -19.47 -29.40
C TRP A 717 21.49 -18.22 -28.78
N LEU A 718 22.05 -17.70 -27.68
CA LEU A 718 21.60 -16.49 -27.01
C LEU A 718 21.86 -15.25 -27.86
N GLN A 719 23.08 -15.09 -28.37
CA GLN A 719 23.43 -14.03 -29.31
C GLN A 719 22.61 -14.20 -30.59
N LYS A 720 22.36 -15.40 -31.09
CA LYS A 720 21.46 -15.61 -32.22
C LYS A 720 20.03 -15.23 -31.88
N SER A 721 19.55 -15.53 -30.67
CA SER A 721 18.20 -15.23 -30.20
C SER A 721 18.01 -13.77 -29.80
N VAL A 722 19.06 -13.12 -29.31
CA VAL A 722 19.10 -11.71 -28.88
C VAL A 722 19.50 -10.82 -30.04
N ARG A 723 20.38 -11.25 -30.95
CA ARG A 723 20.54 -10.66 -32.29
C ARG A 723 19.20 -10.79 -32.97
N ALA A 724 18.61 -11.98 -33.06
CA ALA A 724 17.24 -12.14 -33.54
C ALA A 724 16.27 -11.22 -32.78
N GLY A 725 16.42 -11.00 -31.47
CA GLY A 725 15.56 -10.10 -30.69
C GLY A 725 15.82 -8.60 -30.87
N LEU A 726 17.05 -8.18 -31.18
CA LEU A 726 17.48 -6.80 -31.47
C LEU A 726 17.30 -6.45 -32.94
N THR A 727 17.33 -7.49 -33.78
CA THR A 727 17.01 -7.49 -35.20
C THR A 727 15.53 -7.81 -35.43
N ASN A 728 14.74 -8.17 -34.43
CA ASN A 728 13.29 -8.41 -34.61
C ASN A 728 12.42 -7.58 -33.67
N ASP A 729 12.96 -6.96 -32.62
CA ASP A 729 12.32 -5.90 -31.81
C ASP A 729 13.19 -4.66 -31.57
N GLU A 730 12.60 -3.49 -31.75
CA GLU A 730 13.23 -2.23 -31.40
C GLU A 730 12.82 -1.74 -30.03
N MET A 731 13.71 -0.93 -29.47
CA MET A 731 13.53 -0.33 -28.17
C MET A 731 13.23 1.16 -28.33
N SER A 732 12.35 1.69 -27.47
CA SER A 732 11.88 3.07 -27.56
C SER A 732 13.03 4.09 -27.42
N SER A 733 12.80 5.33 -27.88
CA SER A 733 13.76 6.44 -27.76
C SER A 733 13.93 6.99 -26.34
N HIS A 734 13.24 6.41 -25.36
CA HIS A 734 13.41 6.73 -23.96
C HIS A 734 14.87 6.42 -23.54
N PRO A 735 15.58 7.30 -22.80
CA PRO A 735 17.01 7.11 -22.50
C PRO A 735 17.34 5.75 -21.87
N ALA A 736 16.41 5.18 -21.11
CA ALA A 736 16.56 3.84 -20.50
C ALA A 736 16.41 2.64 -21.47
N ASP A 737 15.72 2.79 -22.60
CA ASP A 737 15.61 1.76 -23.65
C ASP A 737 16.77 1.89 -24.66
N GLN A 738 17.27 3.10 -24.90
CA GLN A 738 18.52 3.35 -25.64
C GLN A 738 19.74 2.77 -24.91
N GLU A 739 19.85 3.00 -23.60
CA GLU A 739 20.90 2.37 -22.78
C GLU A 739 20.76 0.84 -22.76
N ARG A 740 19.53 0.31 -22.85
CA ARG A 740 19.31 -1.14 -22.93
C ARG A 740 19.71 -1.71 -24.30
N ARG A 741 19.38 -1.03 -25.42
CA ARG A 741 19.82 -1.44 -26.76
C ARG A 741 21.34 -1.38 -26.87
N ARG A 742 22.00 -0.36 -26.32
CA ARG A 742 23.47 -0.25 -26.28
C ARG A 742 24.08 -1.48 -25.60
N LEU A 743 23.64 -1.83 -24.39
CA LEU A 743 24.12 -2.99 -23.64
C LEU A 743 23.88 -4.33 -24.36
N LEU A 744 22.70 -4.50 -24.98
CA LEU A 744 22.38 -5.73 -25.73
C LEU A 744 23.14 -5.82 -27.06
N GLY A 745 23.37 -4.68 -27.73
CA GLY A 745 24.19 -4.56 -28.93
C GLY A 745 25.64 -4.93 -28.66
N GLU A 746 26.24 -4.35 -27.61
CA GLU A 746 27.59 -4.67 -27.13
C GLU A 746 27.75 -6.17 -26.85
N PHE A 747 26.76 -6.78 -26.19
CA PHE A 747 26.74 -8.22 -25.96
C PHE A 747 26.68 -9.07 -27.24
N THR A 748 25.91 -8.65 -28.23
CA THR A 748 25.82 -9.38 -29.50
C THR A 748 27.02 -9.15 -30.41
N ALA A 749 27.77 -8.08 -30.23
CA ALA A 749 28.98 -7.78 -31.01
C ALA A 749 30.24 -8.40 -30.39
N ALA A 750 30.25 -8.62 -29.07
CA ALA A 750 31.39 -9.23 -28.38
C ALA A 750 31.68 -10.67 -28.88
N PRO A 751 32.96 -11.03 -29.10
CA PRO A 751 33.36 -12.38 -29.46
C PRO A 751 32.88 -13.42 -28.45
N VAL A 752 32.42 -14.58 -28.93
CA VAL A 752 31.91 -15.66 -28.08
C VAL A 752 32.98 -16.14 -27.09
N SER A 753 34.23 -16.27 -27.55
CA SER A 753 35.38 -16.65 -26.73
C SER A 753 35.61 -15.71 -25.54
N GLU A 754 35.46 -14.39 -25.73
CA GLU A 754 35.59 -13.41 -24.64
C GLU A 754 34.46 -13.49 -23.62
N ILE A 755 33.23 -13.78 -24.08
CA ILE A 755 32.06 -13.92 -23.20
C ILE A 755 32.16 -15.21 -22.37
N VAL A 756 32.66 -16.29 -23.00
CA VAL A 756 32.87 -17.60 -22.37
C VAL A 756 34.04 -17.57 -21.39
N ALA A 757 35.09 -16.78 -21.68
CA ALA A 757 36.25 -16.61 -20.79
C ALA A 757 35.91 -15.87 -19.48
N GLU A 758 34.90 -14.99 -19.48
CA GLU A 758 34.51 -14.19 -18.30
C GLU A 758 32.99 -14.30 -17.97
N PRO A 759 32.48 -15.49 -17.58
CA PRO A 759 31.03 -15.76 -17.51
C PRO A 759 30.30 -15.04 -16.36
N LYS A 760 31.05 -14.49 -15.39
CA LYS A 760 30.53 -13.60 -14.32
C LYS A 760 30.78 -12.12 -14.61
N GLY A 761 31.54 -11.80 -15.66
CA GLY A 761 31.93 -10.47 -16.08
C GLY A 761 30.80 -9.72 -16.81
N SER A 762 30.92 -8.40 -16.85
CA SER A 762 29.89 -7.42 -17.22
C SER A 762 29.32 -7.50 -18.64
N LYS A 763 29.78 -8.43 -19.48
CA LYS A 763 29.47 -8.48 -20.93
C LYS A 763 28.11 -9.07 -21.28
N ILE A 764 27.48 -9.91 -20.43
CA ILE A 764 26.07 -10.34 -20.63
C ILE A 764 25.12 -9.43 -19.84
N PRO A 765 24.25 -8.65 -20.50
CA PRO A 765 23.34 -7.73 -19.83
C PRO A 765 22.41 -8.47 -18.87
N TRP A 766 22.29 -7.94 -17.65
CA TRP A 766 21.37 -8.43 -16.62
C TRP A 766 19.89 -8.47 -17.07
N THR A 767 19.58 -7.77 -18.17
CA THR A 767 18.26 -7.73 -18.82
C THR A 767 17.92 -9.00 -19.60
N ILE A 768 18.87 -9.89 -19.90
CA ILE A 768 18.65 -11.19 -20.58
C ILE A 768 18.41 -12.30 -19.54
N GLY A 769 17.42 -13.16 -19.76
CA GLY A 769 17.16 -14.28 -18.86
C GLY A 769 16.38 -15.41 -19.52
N ILE A 770 16.71 -16.64 -19.14
CA ILE A 770 16.18 -17.88 -19.69
C ILE A 770 15.10 -18.44 -18.76
N ARG A 771 14.05 -19.01 -19.36
CA ARG A 771 13.03 -19.75 -18.61
C ARG A 771 13.54 -21.16 -18.32
N CYS A 772 13.72 -21.45 -17.04
CA CYS A 772 14.08 -22.76 -16.56
C CYS A 772 12.91 -23.34 -15.75
N LEU A 773 12.69 -24.64 -15.91
CA LEU A 773 11.96 -25.46 -14.95
C LEU A 773 12.62 -25.27 -13.59
N ASN A 774 11.81 -25.14 -12.55
CA ASN A 774 12.35 -24.95 -11.23
C ASN A 774 12.81 -26.31 -10.69
N ARG A 775 14.10 -26.42 -10.36
CA ARG A 775 14.73 -27.67 -9.89
C ARG A 775 14.27 -28.05 -8.49
N ASP A 776 14.08 -27.03 -7.67
CA ASP A 776 13.78 -27.15 -6.23
C ASP A 776 12.35 -27.67 -5.96
N THR A 777 11.64 -28.08 -7.00
CA THR A 777 10.19 -28.32 -6.97
C THR A 777 9.76 -29.59 -7.72
N GLY A 778 10.67 -30.53 -7.94
CA GLY A 778 10.37 -31.88 -8.43
C GLY A 778 9.74 -31.94 -9.83
N ALA A 779 9.84 -30.89 -10.63
CA ALA A 779 9.32 -30.90 -12.00
C ALA A 779 9.94 -32.05 -12.80
N PRO A 780 9.18 -32.81 -13.61
CA PRO A 780 9.74 -33.91 -14.38
C PRO A 780 10.90 -33.40 -15.24
N ARG A 781 12.01 -34.17 -15.29
CA ARG A 781 13.07 -33.85 -16.25
C ARG A 781 12.47 -33.99 -17.65
N LYS A 782 12.75 -33.01 -18.52
CA LYS A 782 12.31 -33.00 -19.93
C LYS A 782 10.81 -32.79 -20.17
N VAL A 783 10.15 -31.91 -19.42
CA VAL A 783 8.80 -31.46 -19.82
C VAL A 783 8.86 -30.52 -21.03
N HIS A 784 8.09 -30.83 -22.06
CA HIS A 784 7.89 -29.98 -23.23
C HIS A 784 6.61 -29.16 -23.05
N VAL A 785 6.75 -27.89 -22.67
CA VAL A 785 5.59 -27.00 -22.64
C VAL A 785 5.24 -26.65 -24.09
N ALA A 786 4.19 -27.27 -24.62
CA ALA A 786 3.63 -26.88 -25.91
C ALA A 786 3.15 -25.43 -25.85
N ARG A 787 3.71 -24.56 -26.70
CA ARG A 787 3.05 -23.29 -27.04
C ARG A 787 1.83 -23.66 -27.86
N ARG A 788 0.61 -23.27 -27.44
CA ARG A 788 -0.51 -23.31 -28.38
C ARG A 788 -0.26 -22.24 -29.44
N LEU A 789 0.03 -22.71 -30.65
CA LEU A 789 0.11 -21.96 -31.89
C LEU A 789 -1.30 -21.92 -32.46
N GLY A 790 -2.01 -20.83 -32.25
CA GLY A 790 -3.04 -20.43 -33.20
C GLY A 790 -2.34 -19.59 -34.26
N GLY A 791 -2.01 -20.19 -35.41
CA GLY A 791 -1.25 -19.54 -36.50
C GLY A 791 0.25 -19.30 -36.21
N ASN A 792 1.04 -19.20 -37.29
CA ASN A 792 2.51 -19.38 -37.36
C ASN A 792 3.37 -18.67 -36.28
N ASP A 793 3.87 -19.50 -35.36
CA ASP A 793 5.12 -19.47 -34.55
C ASP A 793 5.66 -18.22 -33.78
N ARG A 794 5.48 -18.28 -32.44
CA ARG A 794 6.45 -18.14 -31.30
C ARG A 794 7.14 -16.80 -30.87
N ALA A 795 6.89 -16.46 -29.56
CA ALA A 795 7.80 -15.98 -28.48
C ALA A 795 7.89 -14.47 -28.06
N GLN A 796 7.75 -14.23 -26.73
CA GLN A 796 7.98 -13.00 -25.92
C GLN A 796 7.93 -11.62 -26.61
N PHE A 797 6.82 -10.88 -26.41
CA PHE A 797 6.75 -9.43 -26.68
C PHE A 797 6.89 -8.60 -25.39
N TYR A 798 7.64 -7.49 -25.46
CA TYR A 798 7.71 -6.46 -24.43
C TYR A 798 7.31 -5.09 -25.02
N PRO A 799 6.13 -4.52 -24.71
CA PRO A 799 5.72 -3.24 -25.28
C PRO A 799 6.28 -2.02 -24.52
N ALA A 800 6.72 -1.00 -25.29
CA ALA A 800 6.90 0.41 -24.95
C ALA A 800 6.32 1.28 -26.10
N GLN A 801 5.94 2.54 -25.86
CA GLN A 801 5.28 3.44 -26.84
C GLN A 801 6.27 3.99 -27.91
N ALA A 802 5.84 4.28 -29.15
CA ALA A 802 6.71 4.48 -30.33
C ALA A 802 6.74 5.92 -30.96
N VAL A 803 7.84 6.24 -31.67
CA VAL A 803 8.23 7.55 -32.26
C VAL A 803 7.65 7.82 -33.67
N ILE A 804 7.34 6.80 -34.47
CA ILE A 804 6.61 6.95 -35.74
C ILE A 804 5.11 6.76 -35.51
N ARG A 805 4.30 7.56 -36.20
CA ARG A 805 2.84 7.52 -36.12
C ARG A 805 2.22 6.64 -37.20
N GLU A 806 2.72 6.70 -38.43
CA GLU A 806 2.21 5.91 -39.56
C GLU A 806 3.26 5.71 -40.67
N ILE A 807 3.05 4.70 -41.51
CA ILE A 807 3.87 4.37 -42.67
C ILE A 807 3.00 4.39 -43.93
N ARG A 808 3.55 4.87 -45.05
CA ARG A 808 2.91 4.87 -46.36
C ARG A 808 3.78 4.15 -47.37
N VAL A 809 3.17 3.25 -48.14
CA VAL A 809 3.89 2.39 -49.09
C VAL A 809 3.30 2.59 -50.47
N GLY A 810 4.08 3.11 -51.38
CA GLY A 810 3.76 3.30 -52.78
C GLY A 810 4.34 2.22 -53.68
N TYR A 811 3.64 1.89 -54.77
CA TYR A 811 4.12 1.06 -55.87
C TYR A 811 3.99 1.77 -57.20
N ARG A 812 4.92 1.48 -58.10
CA ARG A 812 4.86 1.88 -59.51
C ARG A 812 4.12 0.83 -60.32
N GLU A 813 3.75 1.19 -61.53
CA GLU A 813 3.13 0.30 -62.52
C GLU A 813 4.14 0.01 -63.63
N ALA A 814 4.25 -1.25 -64.05
CA ALA A 814 5.10 -1.71 -65.14
C ALA A 814 4.37 -2.85 -65.87
N ASP A 815 4.31 -2.78 -67.21
CA ASP A 815 3.57 -3.72 -68.07
C ASP A 815 2.11 -3.98 -67.62
N ASP A 816 1.34 -2.90 -67.38
CA ASP A 816 -0.05 -2.91 -66.91
C ASP A 816 -0.31 -3.72 -65.62
N GLN A 817 0.74 -3.98 -64.84
CA GLN A 817 0.64 -4.55 -63.49
C GLN A 817 1.48 -3.75 -62.50
N LEU A 818 1.00 -3.63 -61.26
CA LEU A 818 1.77 -2.97 -60.21
C LEU A 818 3.05 -3.75 -59.91
N ASP A 819 4.23 -3.12 -60.05
CA ASP A 819 5.48 -3.68 -59.58
C ASP A 819 5.51 -3.61 -58.06
N ARG A 820 4.99 -4.69 -57.47
CA ARG A 820 4.90 -4.82 -56.03
C ARG A 820 6.19 -5.32 -55.39
N ASN A 821 7.24 -5.60 -56.18
CA ASN A 821 8.53 -6.05 -55.68
C ASN A 821 9.47 -4.89 -55.35
N ALA A 822 9.20 -3.67 -55.82
CA ALA A 822 10.00 -2.48 -55.54
C ALA A 822 9.17 -1.32 -54.92
N PRO A 823 8.66 -1.45 -53.69
CA PRO A 823 7.91 -0.40 -53.00
C PRO A 823 8.77 0.81 -52.66
N ILE A 824 8.16 1.99 -52.76
CA ILE A 824 8.68 3.23 -52.21
C ILE A 824 8.00 3.49 -50.88
N ILE A 825 8.76 3.62 -49.80
CA ILE A 825 8.19 3.67 -48.44
C ILE A 825 8.50 5.00 -47.79
N PHE A 826 7.48 5.55 -47.15
CA PHE A 826 7.54 6.80 -46.41
C PHE A 826 7.09 6.59 -44.97
N ALA A 827 7.75 7.26 -44.03
CA ALA A 827 7.42 7.28 -42.61
C ALA A 827 6.95 8.67 -42.21
N VAL A 828 5.87 8.70 -41.43
CA VAL A 828 5.32 9.92 -40.86
C VAL A 828 5.50 9.89 -39.35
N ASN A 829 6.26 10.85 -38.83
CA ASN A 829 6.52 10.94 -37.40
C ASN A 829 5.36 11.62 -36.63
N GLN A 830 5.50 11.82 -35.32
CA GLN A 830 4.43 12.39 -34.49
C GLN A 830 4.09 13.86 -34.79
N ILE A 831 4.98 14.60 -35.45
CA ILE A 831 4.75 15.98 -35.92
C ILE A 831 4.31 16.02 -37.39
N ASP A 832 3.92 14.87 -37.96
CA ASP A 832 3.47 14.72 -39.34
C ASP A 832 4.57 15.05 -40.39
N GLU A 833 5.86 15.04 -40.03
CA GLU A 833 6.96 15.15 -41.01
C GLU A 833 7.15 13.82 -41.74
N LEU A 834 7.34 13.91 -43.06
CA LEU A 834 7.52 12.79 -43.97
C LEU A 834 9.00 12.56 -44.26
N SER A 835 9.44 11.34 -44.02
CA SER A 835 10.76 10.87 -44.45
C SER A 835 10.59 9.69 -45.40
N ARG A 836 11.38 9.64 -46.47
CA ARG A 836 11.44 8.48 -47.37
C ARG A 836 12.52 7.51 -46.91
N GLN A 837 12.25 6.24 -47.12
CA GLN A 837 13.25 5.21 -46.96
C GLN A 837 14.17 5.17 -48.18
N VAL A 838 15.47 5.31 -47.91
CA VAL A 838 16.54 5.05 -48.88
C VAL A 838 17.40 3.91 -48.36
N PRO A 839 18.24 3.26 -49.20
CA PRO A 839 19.09 2.16 -48.75
C PRO A 839 19.91 2.56 -47.51
N GLY A 840 19.65 1.87 -46.40
CA GLY A 840 20.40 2.04 -45.15
C GLY A 840 19.95 3.19 -44.23
N ARG A 841 19.12 4.16 -44.66
CA ARG A 841 18.65 5.25 -43.79
C ARG A 841 17.30 5.86 -44.18
N TRP A 842 16.74 6.67 -43.28
CA TRP A 842 15.54 7.48 -43.54
C TRP A 842 15.97 8.92 -43.75
N GLU A 843 15.59 9.50 -44.87
CA GLU A 843 15.88 10.89 -45.20
C GLU A 843 14.58 11.67 -45.32
N PRO A 844 14.50 12.93 -44.85
CA PRO A 844 13.40 13.81 -45.20
C PRO A 844 13.21 13.84 -46.72
N VAL A 845 11.96 13.84 -47.18
CA VAL A 845 11.71 13.97 -48.62
C VAL A 845 12.24 15.30 -49.12
N ASP A 846 12.88 15.30 -50.28
CA ASP A 846 13.40 16.51 -50.89
C ASP A 846 12.25 17.32 -51.52
N VAL A 847 11.72 18.23 -50.73
CA VAL A 847 10.59 19.11 -51.06
C VAL A 847 10.93 20.53 -50.60
N PRO A 848 10.33 21.56 -51.24
CA PRO A 848 10.55 22.96 -50.87
C PRO A 848 10.33 23.21 -49.38
N SER A 849 11.03 24.20 -48.82
CA SER A 849 10.96 24.59 -47.39
C SER A 849 9.53 24.83 -46.90
N GLU A 850 8.69 25.39 -47.77
CA GLU A 850 7.29 25.73 -47.49
C GLU A 850 6.33 24.52 -47.47
N SER A 851 6.82 23.33 -47.85
CA SER A 851 5.98 22.14 -48.04
C SER A 851 5.49 21.59 -46.70
N PRO A 852 4.18 21.26 -46.58
CA PRO A 852 3.64 20.67 -45.35
C PRO A 852 4.25 19.30 -45.02
N LEU A 853 4.90 18.62 -45.99
CA LEU A 853 5.57 17.34 -45.79
C LEU A 853 6.82 17.43 -44.92
N ARG A 854 7.38 18.62 -44.68
CA ARG A 854 8.45 18.87 -43.68
C ARG A 854 7.96 18.81 -42.23
N GLY A 855 6.66 18.58 -42.04
CA GLY A 855 6.03 18.46 -40.73
C GLY A 855 5.42 19.75 -40.23
N ARG A 856 4.67 19.64 -39.14
CA ARG A 856 3.98 20.76 -38.49
C ARG A 856 4.80 21.25 -37.29
N PRO A 857 5.39 22.46 -37.31
CA PRO A 857 6.08 23.01 -36.15
C PRO A 857 5.14 23.12 -34.96
N LEU A 858 5.64 22.83 -33.75
CA LEU A 858 4.89 23.06 -32.51
C LEU A 858 4.57 24.57 -32.42
N ALA A 859 3.27 24.90 -32.33
CA ALA A 859 2.67 26.25 -32.35
C ALA A 859 2.37 26.90 -33.72
N SER A 860 2.25 26.12 -34.79
CA SER A 860 1.77 26.67 -36.08
C SER A 860 0.26 27.01 -36.05
N GLU A 861 -0.12 28.17 -36.58
CA GLU A 861 -1.51 28.65 -36.63
C GLU A 861 -2.38 27.86 -37.64
N GLY A 862 -3.68 27.76 -37.38
CA GLY A 862 -4.66 27.03 -38.21
C GLY A 862 -5.04 25.63 -37.71
N SER A 863 -6.13 25.06 -38.25
CA SER A 863 -6.67 23.78 -37.75
C SER A 863 -5.83 22.59 -38.22
N ARG A 864 -5.70 21.57 -37.37
CA ARG A 864 -4.95 20.34 -37.72
C ARG A 864 -5.59 19.58 -38.89
N LYS A 865 -6.91 19.76 -39.10
CA LYS A 865 -7.67 19.13 -40.19
C LYS A 865 -7.30 19.74 -41.54
N GLU A 866 -7.21 21.07 -41.62
CA GLU A 866 -6.79 21.80 -42.83
C GLU A 866 -5.32 21.54 -43.17
N PHE A 867 -4.44 21.59 -42.15
CA PHE A 867 -3.04 21.20 -42.33
C PHE A 867 -2.94 19.79 -42.90
N ARG A 868 -3.73 18.85 -42.35
CA ARG A 868 -3.68 17.47 -42.82
C ARG A 868 -4.19 17.32 -44.25
N LYS A 869 -5.22 18.07 -44.66
CA LYS A 869 -5.67 18.08 -46.06
C LYS A 869 -4.57 18.54 -47.00
N ARG A 870 -3.96 19.71 -46.72
CA ARG A 870 -2.80 20.24 -47.47
C ARG A 870 -1.63 19.24 -47.53
N TRP A 871 -1.40 18.52 -46.44
CA TRP A 871 -0.37 17.49 -46.35
C TRP A 871 -0.69 16.28 -47.25
N GLU A 872 -1.93 15.80 -47.26
CA GLU A 872 -2.34 14.69 -48.14
C GLU A 872 -2.26 15.08 -49.61
N ASP A 873 -2.67 16.30 -49.96
CA ASP A 873 -2.58 16.84 -51.33
C ASP A 873 -1.11 16.92 -51.78
N ALA A 874 -0.23 17.49 -50.94
CA ALA A 874 1.20 17.56 -51.23
C ALA A 874 1.86 16.16 -51.34
N PHE A 875 1.40 15.19 -50.54
CA PHE A 875 1.89 13.81 -50.64
C PHE A 875 1.41 13.12 -51.91
N ALA A 876 0.18 13.38 -52.36
CA ALA A 876 -0.33 12.86 -53.63
C ALA A 876 0.45 13.43 -54.83
N ASP A 877 0.80 14.73 -54.79
CA ASP A 877 1.67 15.35 -55.80
C ASP A 877 3.06 14.72 -55.82
N LEU A 878 3.64 14.47 -54.65
CA LEU A 878 4.92 13.76 -54.53
C LEU A 878 4.84 12.34 -55.12
N CYS A 879 3.70 11.64 -54.92
CA CYS A 879 3.49 10.32 -55.50
C CYS A 879 3.41 10.37 -57.03
N ARG A 880 2.71 11.36 -57.61
CA ARG A 880 2.65 11.58 -59.06
C ARG A 880 4.02 11.86 -59.66
N LYS A 881 4.83 12.71 -59.01
CA LYS A 881 6.21 13.02 -59.46
C LYS A 881 7.19 11.84 -59.42
N HIS A 882 6.89 10.80 -58.64
CA HIS A 882 7.73 9.61 -58.52
C HIS A 882 7.11 8.37 -59.20
N ASP A 883 6.10 8.60 -60.05
CA ASP A 883 5.37 7.59 -60.81
C ASP A 883 4.74 6.49 -59.94
N ILE A 884 4.27 6.88 -58.75
CA ILE A 884 3.64 5.96 -57.80
C ILE A 884 2.14 5.85 -58.11
N ALA A 885 1.76 4.74 -58.71
CA ALA A 885 0.38 4.46 -59.13
C ALA A 885 -0.54 4.07 -57.95
N LYS A 886 -0.03 3.40 -56.90
CA LYS A 886 -0.87 2.97 -55.76
C LYS A 886 -0.17 3.08 -54.41
N VAL A 887 -0.85 3.65 -53.42
CA VAL A 887 -0.33 3.83 -52.06
C VAL A 887 -1.20 3.18 -50.99
N PHE A 888 -0.58 2.51 -50.03
CA PHE A 888 -1.22 1.95 -48.84
C PHE A 888 -0.78 2.70 -47.57
N ARG A 889 -1.76 3.18 -46.81
CA ARG A 889 -1.54 3.82 -45.49
C ARG A 889 -1.66 2.80 -44.38
N ILE A 890 -0.65 2.75 -43.50
CA ILE A 890 -0.49 1.74 -42.47
C ILE A 890 -0.30 2.42 -41.11
N THR A 891 -1.16 2.09 -40.13
CA THR A 891 -1.11 2.59 -38.75
C THR A 891 -0.99 1.43 -37.75
N GLN A 892 -0.63 1.70 -36.49
CA GLN A 892 -0.48 0.67 -35.46
C GLN A 892 -1.84 -0.01 -35.25
N GLY A 893 -1.85 -1.34 -35.36
CA GLY A 893 -3.04 -2.18 -35.31
C GLY A 893 -3.59 -2.61 -36.67
N CYS A 894 -3.07 -2.06 -37.77
CA CYS A 894 -3.45 -2.49 -39.12
C CYS A 894 -2.88 -3.87 -39.45
N VAL A 895 -3.56 -4.60 -40.32
CA VAL A 895 -3.12 -5.85 -40.95
C VAL A 895 -2.89 -5.54 -42.42
N ILE A 896 -1.70 -5.86 -42.91
CA ILE A 896 -1.30 -5.82 -44.31
C ILE A 896 -1.52 -7.20 -44.88
N GLU A 897 -2.36 -7.34 -45.89
CA GLU A 897 -2.57 -8.57 -46.63
C GLU A 897 -1.83 -8.47 -47.97
N LYS A 898 -1.01 -9.47 -48.27
CA LYS A 898 -0.23 -9.59 -49.49
C LYS A 898 -1.01 -10.29 -50.60
N THR A 899 -0.51 -10.21 -51.83
CA THR A 899 -1.13 -10.77 -53.04
C THR A 899 -1.22 -12.30 -52.97
N ASP A 900 -0.22 -12.93 -52.38
CA ASP A 900 -0.18 -14.36 -52.04
C ASP A 900 -1.12 -14.76 -50.88
N GLY A 901 -1.86 -13.79 -50.31
CA GLY A 901 -2.79 -14.01 -49.20
C GLY A 901 -2.14 -13.94 -47.81
N ALA A 902 -0.82 -13.74 -47.70
CA ALA A 902 -0.14 -13.64 -46.42
C ALA A 902 -0.56 -12.36 -45.68
N LYS A 903 -0.92 -12.48 -44.39
CA LYS A 903 -1.42 -11.36 -43.56
C LYS A 903 -0.43 -11.00 -42.46
N PHE A 904 -0.14 -9.71 -42.31
CA PHE A 904 0.87 -9.19 -41.40
C PHE A 904 0.31 -8.05 -40.54
N GLN A 905 0.16 -8.28 -39.22
CA GLN A 905 -0.36 -7.29 -38.28
C GLN A 905 0.75 -6.37 -37.73
N ILE A 906 0.55 -5.07 -37.86
CA ILE A 906 1.45 -4.01 -37.42
C ILE A 906 1.19 -3.67 -35.96
N ARG A 907 2.18 -3.85 -35.08
CA ARG A 907 2.01 -3.72 -33.61
C ARG A 907 2.70 -2.52 -32.98
N ASN A 908 3.71 -1.92 -33.59
CA ASN A 908 4.33 -0.62 -33.26
C ASN A 908 5.12 -0.12 -34.48
N PHE A 909 5.62 1.13 -34.45
CA PHE A 909 6.45 1.71 -35.52
C PHE A 909 7.76 2.23 -34.97
N ASP A 910 8.62 1.29 -34.69
CA ASP A 910 9.96 1.61 -34.29
C ASP A 910 10.82 1.63 -35.59
N LYS A 911 11.84 2.50 -35.71
CA LYS A 911 12.65 2.76 -36.94
C LYS A 911 13.84 1.83 -37.27
N SER A 912 14.66 1.45 -36.30
CA SER A 912 15.77 0.46 -36.29
C SER A 912 15.41 -1.05 -36.32
N GLN A 913 14.20 -1.40 -36.77
CA GLN A 913 13.62 -2.72 -36.91
C GLN A 913 13.73 -3.19 -38.35
N PRO A 914 14.27 -4.38 -38.62
CA PRO A 914 14.48 -4.90 -39.96
C PRO A 914 13.21 -5.03 -40.83
N TRP A 915 12.03 -5.27 -40.24
CA TRP A 915 10.79 -5.33 -41.01
C TRP A 915 10.40 -3.95 -41.61
N MET A 916 10.95 -2.86 -41.08
CA MET A 916 10.75 -1.52 -41.64
C MET A 916 11.66 -1.22 -42.85
N LYS A 917 12.53 -2.16 -43.31
CA LYS A 917 13.51 -2.00 -44.41
C LYS A 917 13.02 -2.44 -45.80
N GLY A 918 11.84 -2.04 -46.27
CA GLY A 918 11.42 -2.41 -47.65
C GLY A 918 10.57 -3.67 -47.78
N GLY A 919 11.12 -4.81 -47.36
CA GLY A 919 10.65 -6.16 -47.74
C GLY A 919 9.21 -6.54 -47.35
N PRO A 920 8.76 -6.30 -46.12
CA PRO A 920 7.37 -6.59 -45.71
C PRO A 920 6.34 -5.75 -46.43
N PHE A 921 6.78 -4.61 -46.97
CA PHE A 921 5.97 -3.73 -47.77
C PHE A 921 6.08 -4.04 -49.27
N LYS A 922 6.65 -5.19 -49.67
CA LYS A 922 6.51 -5.76 -51.02
C LYS A 922 5.24 -6.59 -51.10
N GLN A 923 4.60 -6.61 -52.27
CA GLN A 923 3.46 -7.49 -52.58
C GLN A 923 2.19 -7.20 -51.77
N ILE A 924 1.96 -5.97 -51.27
CA ILE A 924 0.76 -5.62 -50.50
C ILE A 924 -0.49 -5.61 -51.38
N ARG A 925 -1.41 -6.53 -51.17
CA ARG A 925 -2.73 -6.55 -51.82
C ARG A 925 -3.68 -5.51 -51.21
N ARG A 926 -3.83 -5.48 -49.89
CA ARG A 926 -4.69 -4.52 -49.17
C ARG A 926 -4.28 -4.34 -47.70
N VAL A 927 -4.74 -3.25 -47.07
CA VAL A 927 -4.48 -2.97 -45.64
C VAL A 927 -5.80 -2.62 -44.94
N TYR A 928 -6.04 -3.21 -43.76
CA TYR A 928 -7.26 -2.97 -42.96
C TYR A 928 -6.99 -3.05 -41.45
N ARG A 929 -7.91 -2.54 -40.61
CA ARG A 929 -7.77 -2.58 -39.14
C ARG A 929 -8.11 -3.96 -38.57
N SER A 930 -7.37 -4.40 -37.55
CA SER A 930 -7.69 -5.67 -36.87
C SER A 930 -8.96 -5.53 -36.01
N PRO A 931 -9.93 -6.45 -36.09
CA PRO A 931 -11.19 -6.37 -35.34
C PRO A 931 -11.04 -6.53 -33.82
N PHE A 932 -9.88 -6.97 -33.33
CA PHE A 932 -9.62 -7.22 -31.89
C PHE A 932 -9.07 -6.01 -31.12
N GLN A 933 -9.17 -4.80 -31.65
CA GLN A 933 -8.64 -3.57 -31.03
C GLN A 933 -9.69 -2.51 -30.67
N ALA A 934 -10.99 -2.76 -30.92
CA ALA A 934 -12.08 -1.83 -30.58
C ALA A 934 -12.76 -2.12 -29.22
N MET A 935 -12.13 -2.89 -28.32
CA MET A 935 -12.57 -3.12 -26.93
C MET A 935 -11.50 -2.76 -25.91
#